data_AF-A0A9W7DUB4-F1
#
_entry.id   AF-A0A9W7DUB4-F1
#
_cell.length_a   1.000
_cell.length_b   1.000
_cell.length_c   1.000
_cell.angle_alpha   90.00
_cell.angle_beta   90.00
_cell.angle_gamma   90.00
#
_symmetry.space_group_name_H-M   'P 1'
#
loop_
_entity.id
_entity.type
_entity.pdbx_description
1 polymer ?
#
loop_
_entity_poly.entity_id
_entity_poly.type
_entity_poly.pdbx_seq_one_letter_code
_entity_poly.pdbx_strand_id
1 'polypeptide(L)'
;MDSPQEQPLPLSPSSRLRSPSAAKAAAKRKADYDNSLHDNEGWIASKLITLQVKLKESGGDDNMLDGWTTLMTPSTLFYVSPESLKFRSALEVIRHFGLIPTSSPKKTRTANPKQKRNQPTVKEEVDSGKQPGTMLKKSIVKPLLDLIGRTKEFDEEIAAITNLFTPSNPPSKILNSPSLCVYDSYFLSPSISVNLVCMYLWCWERMEMYYRKKSYPPNNTEQDKISKLNIFSDYKWCNVYRELDRGTRYLRSQILKPHVSGCRDEVMKLKNLKISKENIFNDPENIISEDLAHPTPESILEILWRTLIYRRANSVWTWSALGGIPSLPKTASEIKKFKDLINSFEDVKEETLNGKFFATCHIDSGGMGKYKSYLNDLLNPVKKGGRILIDIMGSEIAEIVLGPPHKNITKAERIFNCITPLKGNGKFFCWQITSDIIEATNLKENYEWMELGPGALSGVERIFFGKAADKSNRGSYIYKEIKRKFEDTEIAEQKNKVQDICRILVGVQDNVFKHLGIKFRKFRNKGINMKNLEHCLCEFSKYCNMIENLGGAKKTMYEPSGGIGTKSNMDLGRECVVCSDSKKVTGKVIFNETGTDKRICALCAEAFCEGCVEVLGEWRGRFGEEGEWCCPFCFKCEGGEGGEEEKEEEVKDTEIKPEQEKSIVYDEVGTLVMVDSE
;
A
#
# COMPACT_ATOMS: atom_id res chain seq x y z
N MET A 1 18.06 -18.05 69.11
CA MET A 1 17.09 -18.68 68.19
C MET A 1 16.94 -17.69 67.06
N ASP A 2 17.85 -17.80 66.11
CA ASP A 2 18.27 -16.69 65.27
C ASP A 2 17.90 -16.93 63.81
N SER A 3 17.47 -15.84 63.18
CA SER A 3 17.02 -15.71 61.79
C SER A 3 18.15 -16.02 60.80
N PRO A 4 17.89 -16.66 59.64
CA PRO A 4 18.94 -16.95 58.68
C PRO A 4 19.30 -15.71 57.85
N GLN A 5 20.60 -15.44 57.75
CA GLN A 5 21.22 -14.40 56.93
C GLN A 5 21.18 -14.78 55.44
N GLU A 6 20.71 -13.85 54.60
CA GLU A 6 20.80 -13.93 53.14
C GLU A 6 22.24 -13.64 52.67
N GLN A 7 22.77 -14.47 51.77
CA GLN A 7 24.03 -14.21 51.06
C GLN A 7 23.81 -13.38 49.79
N PRO A 8 24.74 -12.49 49.41
CA PRO A 8 24.63 -11.71 48.19
C PRO A 8 25.04 -12.51 46.94
N LEU A 9 24.23 -12.40 45.88
CA LEU A 9 24.49 -12.98 44.55
C LEU A 9 25.66 -12.29 43.82
N PRO A 10 26.38 -13.01 42.94
CA PRO A 10 27.53 -12.46 42.21
C PRO A 10 27.10 -11.54 41.06
N LEU A 11 27.83 -10.43 40.90
CA LEU A 11 27.65 -9.45 39.83
C LEU A 11 28.14 -9.99 38.46
N SER A 12 27.33 -9.78 37.42
CA SER A 12 27.63 -10.13 36.02
C SER A 12 28.65 -9.17 35.37
N PRO A 13 29.54 -9.63 34.47
CA PRO A 13 30.52 -8.79 33.80
C PRO A 13 30.00 -8.25 32.46
N SER A 14 29.42 -7.05 32.42
CA SER A 14 29.28 -6.32 31.15
C SER A 14 29.10 -4.80 31.33
N SER A 15 30.21 -4.08 31.56
CA SER A 15 30.29 -2.64 31.30
C SER A 15 31.65 -2.30 30.68
N ARG A 16 31.74 -2.40 29.34
CA ARG A 16 32.85 -1.77 28.61
C ARG A 16 32.60 -0.26 28.57
N LEU A 17 33.22 0.45 29.49
CA LEU A 17 33.39 1.91 29.43
C LEU A 17 34.13 2.29 28.15
N ARG A 18 33.58 3.26 27.40
CA ARG A 18 34.23 3.86 26.23
C ARG A 18 35.52 4.55 26.70
N SER A 19 36.61 4.38 25.96
CA SER A 19 37.91 4.93 26.33
C SER A 19 37.93 6.47 26.29
N PRO A 20 38.66 7.14 27.19
CA PRO A 20 38.83 8.60 27.22
C PRO A 20 39.39 9.21 25.92
N SER A 21 39.98 8.41 25.04
CA SER A 21 40.56 8.85 23.77
C SER A 21 39.50 9.29 22.75
N ALA A 22 38.32 8.66 22.76
CA ALA A 22 37.24 9.01 21.83
C ALA A 22 36.59 10.36 22.19
N ALA A 23 36.48 10.68 23.47
CA ALA A 23 35.96 11.95 23.95
C ALA A 23 36.92 13.11 23.63
N LYS A 24 38.24 12.92 23.81
CA LYS A 24 39.25 13.92 23.41
C LYS A 24 39.28 14.17 21.90
N ALA A 25 39.10 13.12 21.08
CA ALA A 25 39.04 13.27 19.63
C ALA A 25 37.79 14.05 19.16
N ALA A 26 36.64 13.87 19.84
CA ALA A 26 35.42 14.63 19.55
C ALA A 26 35.53 16.10 19.98
N ALA A 27 36.11 16.37 21.15
CA ALA A 27 36.34 17.74 21.63
C ALA A 27 37.30 18.53 20.74
N LYS A 28 38.38 17.89 20.26
CA LYS A 28 39.32 18.51 19.32
C LYS A 28 38.67 18.84 17.98
N ARG A 29 37.87 17.94 17.40
CA ARG A 29 37.14 18.22 16.15
C ARG A 29 36.14 19.36 16.28
N LYS A 30 35.53 19.52 17.46
CA LYS A 30 34.62 20.64 17.72
C LYS A 30 35.40 21.97 17.82
N ALA A 31 36.51 22.00 18.55
CA ALA A 31 37.37 23.18 18.63
C ALA A 31 37.97 23.58 17.27
N ASP A 32 38.41 22.60 16.46
CA ASP A 32 38.92 22.84 15.10
C ASP A 32 37.81 23.39 14.16
N TYR A 33 36.56 22.93 14.35
CA TYR A 33 35.40 23.43 13.60
C TYR A 33 35.04 24.87 14.00
N ASP A 34 34.98 25.15 15.30
CA ASP A 34 34.63 26.46 15.85
C ASP A 34 35.69 27.52 15.47
N ASN A 35 36.98 27.17 15.48
CA ASN A 35 38.06 28.05 15.01
C ASN A 35 37.99 28.30 13.49
N SER A 36 37.59 27.31 12.68
CA SER A 36 37.42 27.51 11.23
C SER A 36 36.24 28.42 10.88
N LEU A 37 35.25 28.53 11.78
CA LEU A 37 34.13 29.46 11.61
C LEU A 37 34.58 30.91 11.83
N HIS A 38 35.35 31.19 12.89
CA HIS A 38 35.84 32.54 13.17
C HIS A 38 36.80 33.10 12.10
N ASP A 39 37.67 32.25 11.53
CA ASP A 39 38.58 32.69 10.45
C ASP A 39 37.82 33.04 9.15
N ASN A 40 36.71 32.35 8.88
CA ASN A 40 35.86 32.63 7.71
C ASN A 40 35.01 33.91 7.89
N GLU A 41 34.57 34.19 9.12
CA GLU A 41 33.81 35.41 9.44
C GLU A 41 34.64 36.68 9.23
N GLY A 42 35.89 36.69 9.73
CA GLY A 42 36.81 37.82 9.53
C GLY A 42 37.19 38.04 8.06
N TRP A 43 37.33 36.95 7.29
CA TRP A 43 37.62 37.03 5.87
C TRP A 43 36.45 37.59 5.06
N ILE A 44 35.22 37.16 5.33
CA ILE A 44 34.01 37.66 4.65
C ILE A 44 33.79 39.15 4.95
N ALA A 45 33.92 39.57 6.21
CA ALA A 45 33.79 40.98 6.59
C ALA A 45 34.81 41.87 5.87
N SER A 46 36.07 41.44 5.78
CA SER A 46 37.13 42.16 5.06
C SER A 46 36.84 42.30 3.56
N LYS A 47 36.27 41.27 2.92
CA LYS A 47 35.92 41.30 1.49
C LYS A 47 34.71 42.17 1.20
N LEU A 48 33.71 42.20 2.08
CA LEU A 48 32.55 43.10 1.94
C LEU A 48 32.95 44.57 2.07
N ILE A 49 33.83 44.91 3.03
CA ILE A 49 34.38 46.26 3.16
C ILE A 49 35.15 46.66 1.90
N THR A 50 35.97 45.75 1.35
CA THR A 50 36.71 46.00 0.10
C THR A 50 35.77 46.23 -1.09
N LEU A 51 34.66 45.49 -1.17
CA LEU A 51 33.67 45.64 -2.23
C LEU A 51 32.93 46.98 -2.12
N GLN A 52 32.61 47.41 -0.90
CA GLN A 52 31.92 48.67 -0.61
C GLN A 52 32.78 49.88 -1.00
N VAL A 53 34.09 49.83 -0.71
CA VAL A 53 35.05 50.86 -1.13
C VAL A 53 35.13 50.93 -2.66
N LYS A 54 35.25 49.79 -3.35
CA LYS A 54 35.34 49.75 -4.82
C LYS A 54 34.07 50.23 -5.52
N LEU A 55 32.89 49.93 -4.97
CA LEU A 55 31.62 50.39 -5.51
C LEU A 55 31.49 51.92 -5.39
N LYS A 56 31.95 52.48 -4.27
CA LYS A 56 31.98 53.93 -4.05
C LYS A 56 32.98 54.64 -4.96
N GLU A 57 34.14 54.04 -5.21
CA GLU A 57 35.14 54.55 -6.17
C GLU A 57 34.66 54.50 -7.63
N SER A 58 33.75 53.58 -7.97
CA SER A 58 33.19 53.44 -9.32
C SER A 58 31.98 54.35 -9.63
N GLY A 59 31.63 55.28 -8.73
CA GLY A 59 30.51 56.21 -8.93
C GLY A 59 29.12 55.56 -8.81
N GLY A 60 29.00 54.48 -8.03
CA GLY A 60 27.72 53.83 -7.77
C GLY A 60 26.76 54.73 -6.98
N ASP A 61 25.48 54.70 -7.33
CA ASP A 61 24.40 55.47 -6.70
C ASP A 61 24.31 55.19 -5.20
N ASP A 62 24.44 56.24 -4.38
CA ASP A 62 24.43 56.16 -2.91
C ASP A 62 23.12 55.51 -2.37
N ASN A 63 22.02 55.58 -3.13
CA ASN A 63 20.75 54.94 -2.76
C ASN A 63 20.79 53.41 -2.85
N MET A 64 21.64 52.84 -3.72
CA MET A 64 21.85 51.39 -3.80
C MET A 64 22.68 50.88 -2.62
N LEU A 65 23.60 51.70 -2.10
CA LEU A 65 24.42 51.38 -0.93
C LEU A 65 23.61 51.40 0.38
N ASP A 66 22.70 52.36 0.56
CA ASP A 66 21.87 52.43 1.78
C ASP A 66 20.86 51.27 1.89
N GLY A 67 20.32 50.80 0.77
CA GLY A 67 19.47 49.61 0.72
C GLY A 67 20.19 48.31 1.11
N TRP A 68 21.48 48.18 0.77
CA TRP A 68 22.28 47.01 1.15
C TRP A 68 22.75 47.06 2.60
N THR A 69 23.01 48.25 3.13
CA THR A 69 23.49 48.43 4.51
C THR A 69 22.37 48.17 5.53
N THR A 70 21.11 48.42 5.15
CA THR A 70 19.93 48.17 5.99
C THR A 70 19.54 46.67 6.03
N LEU A 71 19.85 45.92 4.98
CA LEU A 71 19.59 44.47 4.91
C LEU A 71 20.61 43.60 5.67
N MET A 72 21.78 44.15 6.00
CA MET A 72 22.92 43.42 6.56
C MET A 72 23.31 43.97 7.94
N THR A 73 22.34 44.17 8.84
CA THR A 73 22.66 44.35 10.25
C THR A 73 23.18 43.03 10.85
N PRO A 74 24.04 43.05 11.88
CA PRO A 74 24.51 41.83 12.55
C PRO A 74 23.36 40.89 12.96
N SER A 75 22.20 41.46 13.32
CA SER A 75 20.97 40.75 13.68
C SER A 75 20.39 39.89 12.56
N THR A 76 20.53 40.30 11.30
CA THR A 76 19.98 39.58 10.13
C THR A 76 20.84 38.36 9.74
N LEU A 77 22.14 38.38 10.07
CA LEU A 77 23.09 37.31 9.76
C LEU A 77 23.02 36.11 10.71
N PHE A 78 22.44 36.25 11.91
CA PHE A 78 22.31 35.15 12.87
C PHE A 78 21.24 34.09 12.49
N TYR A 79 20.42 34.33 11.47
CA TYR A 79 19.27 33.46 11.13
C TYR A 79 19.31 32.80 9.75
N VAL A 80 20.38 32.96 8.96
CA VAL A 80 20.43 32.44 7.59
C VAL A 80 21.25 31.15 7.54
N SER A 81 20.61 30.01 7.25
CA SER A 81 21.34 28.77 6.98
C SER A 81 22.14 28.89 5.66
N PRO A 82 23.26 28.17 5.51
CA PRO A 82 24.11 28.19 4.30
C PRO A 82 23.41 27.78 3.00
N GLU A 83 22.15 27.35 3.05
CA GLU A 83 21.40 26.77 1.94
C GLU A 83 20.43 27.76 1.27
N SER A 84 20.34 29.01 1.74
CA SER A 84 19.45 30.00 1.12
C SER A 84 19.98 30.52 -0.22
N LEU A 85 19.05 30.69 -1.19
CA LEU A 85 19.31 31.15 -2.56
C LEU A 85 20.12 32.47 -2.61
N LYS A 86 19.88 33.36 -1.63
CA LYS A 86 20.52 34.68 -1.51
C LYS A 86 22.04 34.59 -1.26
N PHE A 87 22.50 33.54 -0.57
CA PHE A 87 23.93 33.32 -0.29
C PHE A 87 24.70 32.85 -1.54
N ARG A 88 24.06 32.04 -2.40
CA ARG A 88 24.65 31.60 -3.68
C ARG A 88 24.74 32.75 -4.68
N SER A 89 23.73 33.60 -4.77
CA SER A 89 23.75 34.78 -5.65
C SER A 89 24.88 35.75 -5.26
N ALA A 90 25.12 35.95 -3.96
CA ALA A 90 26.23 36.79 -3.50
C ALA A 90 27.61 36.21 -3.89
N LEU A 91 27.79 34.88 -3.80
CA LEU A 91 29.04 34.20 -4.19
C LEU A 91 29.29 34.24 -5.71
N GLU A 92 28.24 34.16 -6.53
CA GLU A 92 28.37 34.30 -7.98
C GLU A 92 28.73 35.72 -8.39
N VAL A 93 28.17 36.74 -7.73
CA VAL A 93 28.55 38.14 -7.95
C VAL A 93 30.03 38.36 -7.57
N ILE A 94 30.49 37.83 -6.44
CA ILE A 94 31.90 37.93 -6.01
C ILE A 94 32.86 37.23 -7.00
N ARG A 95 32.44 36.11 -7.61
CA ARG A 95 33.20 35.44 -8.69
C ARG A 95 33.24 36.27 -9.97
N HIS A 96 32.12 36.90 -10.33
CA HIS A 96 32.02 37.71 -11.54
C HIS A 96 32.98 38.91 -11.52
N PHE A 97 33.25 39.47 -10.33
CA PHE A 97 34.22 40.55 -10.14
C PHE A 97 35.68 40.10 -9.92
N GLY A 98 36.00 38.82 -10.14
CA GLY A 98 37.39 38.32 -10.18
C GLY A 98 38.13 38.33 -8.83
N LEU A 99 37.42 38.38 -7.70
CA LEU A 99 38.02 38.52 -6.36
C LEU A 99 38.48 37.19 -5.72
N ILE A 100 38.38 36.07 -6.44
CA ILE A 100 38.84 34.74 -6.00
C ILE A 100 40.01 34.27 -6.89
N PRO A 101 41.22 34.04 -6.34
CA PRO A 101 42.34 33.51 -7.13
C PRO A 101 42.10 32.05 -7.51
N THR A 102 42.20 31.73 -8.80
CA THR A 102 42.17 30.35 -9.32
C THR A 102 43.58 29.76 -9.34
N SER A 103 44.01 29.14 -8.24
CA SER A 103 45.09 28.16 -8.30
C SER A 103 44.90 27.03 -7.31
N SER A 104 44.90 25.80 -7.82
CA SER A 104 44.82 24.57 -7.04
C SER A 104 46.23 24.00 -6.81
N PRO A 105 46.60 23.56 -5.59
CA PRO A 105 47.88 22.90 -5.39
C PRO A 105 47.79 21.41 -5.77
N LYS A 106 48.65 20.98 -6.70
CA LYS A 106 48.88 19.57 -7.04
C LYS A 106 49.54 18.86 -5.85
N LYS A 107 48.94 17.79 -5.33
CA LYS A 107 49.62 16.78 -4.50
C LYS A 107 49.72 15.46 -5.26
N THR A 108 50.95 15.08 -5.58
CA THR A 108 51.36 13.75 -6.00
C THR A 108 51.29 12.80 -4.81
N ARG A 109 50.75 11.59 -5.01
CA ARG A 109 50.80 10.51 -4.03
C ARG A 109 51.27 9.25 -4.72
N THR A 110 52.37 8.71 -4.20
CA THR A 110 53.07 7.50 -4.62
C THR A 110 52.23 6.25 -4.30
N ALA A 111 52.25 5.30 -5.24
CA ALA A 111 51.58 4.02 -5.15
C ALA A 111 52.48 2.95 -4.52
N ASN A 112 51.87 1.97 -3.83
CA ASN A 112 52.50 0.73 -3.42
C ASN A 112 51.58 -0.44 -3.84
N PRO A 113 52.08 -1.57 -4.39
CA PRO A 113 51.26 -2.50 -5.17
C PRO A 113 50.90 -3.77 -4.40
N LYS A 114 49.64 -4.22 -4.46
CA LYS A 114 49.28 -5.64 -4.32
C LYS A 114 48.08 -6.04 -5.18
N GLN A 115 48.37 -6.98 -6.08
CA GLN A 115 47.56 -8.08 -6.64
C GLN A 115 46.20 -7.79 -7.30
N LYS A 116 46.21 -7.80 -8.64
CA LYS A 116 45.03 -7.91 -9.52
C LYS A 116 44.62 -9.37 -9.70
N ARG A 117 43.32 -9.64 -9.57
CA ARG A 117 42.62 -10.80 -10.14
C ARG A 117 41.90 -10.31 -11.40
N ASN A 118 42.26 -10.85 -12.56
CA ASN A 118 41.72 -10.42 -13.86
C ASN A 118 40.27 -10.91 -14.04
N GLN A 119 39.35 -9.99 -14.30
CA GLN A 119 38.13 -10.24 -15.07
C GLN A 119 38.08 -9.23 -16.23
N PRO A 120 37.64 -9.63 -17.43
CA PRO A 120 37.57 -8.72 -18.57
C PRO A 120 36.39 -7.76 -18.41
N THR A 121 36.70 -6.47 -18.33
CA THR A 121 35.72 -5.38 -18.50
C THR A 121 35.48 -5.16 -19.98
N VAL A 122 34.30 -5.56 -20.46
CA VAL A 122 33.73 -5.05 -21.71
C VAL A 122 33.33 -3.60 -21.44
N LYS A 123 33.97 -2.65 -22.14
CA LYS A 123 33.51 -1.26 -22.18
C LYS A 123 32.38 -1.19 -23.19
N GLU A 124 31.14 -1.10 -22.72
CA GLU A 124 30.03 -0.61 -23.54
C GLU A 124 30.14 0.93 -23.63
N GLU A 125 30.21 1.44 -24.85
CA GLU A 125 30.03 2.86 -25.13
C GLU A 125 28.61 3.28 -24.73
N VAL A 126 28.52 4.31 -23.89
CA VAL A 126 27.25 4.89 -23.45
C VAL A 126 26.80 5.88 -24.50
N ASP A 127 25.92 5.42 -25.40
CA ASP A 127 25.21 6.25 -26.35
C ASP A 127 24.20 7.17 -25.63
N SER A 128 24.34 8.48 -25.82
CA SER A 128 23.65 9.55 -25.09
C SER A 128 22.30 9.96 -25.69
N GLY A 129 21.80 9.23 -26.70
CA GLY A 129 20.55 9.54 -27.43
C GLY A 129 19.34 8.60 -27.17
N LYS A 130 19.20 7.98 -25.99
CA LYS A 130 18.14 6.98 -25.75
C LYS A 130 16.72 7.59 -25.75
N GLN A 131 15.90 7.16 -26.70
CA GLN A 131 14.47 7.48 -26.78
C GLN A 131 13.70 7.08 -25.51
N PRO A 132 12.66 7.84 -25.11
CA PRO A 132 11.78 7.47 -24.00
C PRO A 132 10.92 6.25 -24.37
N GLY A 133 11.01 5.20 -23.55
CA GLY A 133 10.19 3.98 -23.64
C GLY A 133 10.86 2.86 -24.43
N THR A 134 11.51 1.93 -23.74
CA THR A 134 11.84 0.63 -24.35
C THR A 134 10.62 -0.28 -24.23
N MET A 135 10.23 -0.99 -25.29
CA MET A 135 9.23 -2.07 -25.15
C MET A 135 9.71 -3.09 -24.11
N LEU A 136 8.77 -3.66 -23.35
CA LEU A 136 9.07 -4.89 -22.61
C LEU A 136 9.63 -5.94 -23.57
N LYS A 137 10.56 -6.75 -23.07
CA LYS A 137 11.19 -7.78 -23.90
C LYS A 137 10.13 -8.71 -24.47
N LYS A 138 10.34 -9.20 -25.71
CA LYS A 138 9.47 -10.20 -26.36
C LYS A 138 9.17 -11.41 -25.47
N SER A 139 10.09 -11.77 -24.56
CA SER A 139 9.92 -12.83 -23.57
C SER A 139 8.78 -12.60 -22.56
N ILE A 140 8.38 -11.35 -22.32
CA ILE A 140 7.26 -10.99 -21.44
C ILE A 140 5.95 -10.92 -22.24
N VAL A 141 6.01 -10.28 -23.41
CA VAL A 141 4.84 -9.98 -24.23
C VAL A 141 4.25 -11.26 -24.83
N LYS A 142 5.09 -12.05 -25.52
CA LYS A 142 4.62 -13.21 -26.30
C LYS A 142 3.80 -14.21 -25.46
N PRO A 143 4.24 -14.66 -24.27
CA PRO A 143 3.45 -15.61 -23.49
C PRO A 143 2.05 -15.11 -23.14
N LEU A 144 1.88 -13.80 -22.87
CA LEU A 144 0.58 -13.24 -22.53
C LEU A 144 -0.35 -13.13 -23.75
N LEU A 145 0.19 -12.86 -24.94
CA LEU A 145 -0.60 -12.85 -26.17
C LEU A 145 -1.00 -14.25 -26.63
N ASP A 146 -0.11 -15.22 -26.42
CA ASP A 146 -0.39 -16.62 -26.72
C ASP A 146 -1.60 -17.14 -25.89
N LEU A 147 -1.88 -16.55 -24.72
CA LEU A 147 -3.06 -16.90 -23.91
C LEU A 147 -4.40 -16.66 -24.61
N ILE A 148 -4.49 -15.57 -25.38
CA ILE A 148 -5.71 -15.14 -26.08
C ILE A 148 -5.73 -15.58 -27.55
N GLY A 149 -4.67 -16.27 -28.02
CA GLY A 149 -4.59 -16.80 -29.39
C GLY A 149 -4.37 -15.75 -30.48
N ARG A 150 -3.97 -14.52 -30.13
CA ARG A 150 -3.92 -13.36 -31.05
C ARG A 150 -2.51 -12.96 -31.46
N THR A 151 -1.73 -13.88 -32.03
CA THR A 151 -0.33 -13.57 -32.39
C THR A 151 -0.16 -12.81 -33.71
N LYS A 152 -1.20 -12.67 -34.54
CA LYS A 152 -1.12 -12.08 -35.90
C LYS A 152 -1.75 -10.69 -36.05
N GLU A 153 -2.74 -10.35 -35.22
CA GLU A 153 -3.52 -9.09 -35.29
C GLU A 153 -3.04 -8.03 -34.27
N PHE A 154 -1.92 -8.30 -33.61
CA PHE A 154 -1.51 -7.54 -32.43
C PHE A 154 -1.14 -6.09 -32.72
N ASP A 155 -0.57 -5.79 -33.89
CA ASP A 155 -0.16 -4.41 -34.23
C ASP A 155 -1.37 -3.47 -34.38
N GLU A 156 -2.50 -3.97 -34.89
CA GLU A 156 -3.75 -3.22 -35.03
C GLU A 156 -4.40 -2.95 -33.65
N GLU A 157 -4.39 -3.95 -32.76
CA GLU A 157 -4.87 -3.78 -31.39
C GLU A 157 -4.02 -2.79 -30.60
N ILE A 158 -2.70 -2.86 -30.76
CA ILE A 158 -1.77 -1.90 -30.15
C ILE A 158 -2.02 -0.51 -30.68
N ALA A 159 -2.26 -0.35 -31.98
CA ALA A 159 -2.65 0.95 -32.55
C ALA A 159 -3.96 1.46 -31.94
N ALA A 160 -4.99 0.60 -31.83
CA ALA A 160 -6.28 0.97 -31.25
C ALA A 160 -6.17 1.36 -29.76
N ILE A 161 -5.38 0.62 -28.98
CA ILE A 161 -5.13 0.94 -27.56
C ILE A 161 -4.28 2.20 -27.43
N THR A 162 -3.33 2.42 -28.33
CA THR A 162 -2.57 3.69 -28.38
C THR A 162 -3.52 4.86 -28.63
N ASN A 163 -4.53 4.67 -29.48
CA ASN A 163 -5.53 5.68 -29.78
C ASN A 163 -6.45 6.02 -28.60
N LEU A 164 -6.60 5.13 -27.59
CA LEU A 164 -7.32 5.43 -26.34
C LEU A 164 -6.68 6.57 -25.54
N PHE A 165 -5.43 6.89 -25.81
CA PHE A 165 -4.70 7.97 -25.15
C PHE A 165 -4.52 9.20 -26.04
N THR A 166 -5.19 9.25 -27.19
CA THR A 166 -5.14 10.44 -28.04
C THR A 166 -6.01 11.55 -27.47
N PRO A 167 -5.58 12.82 -27.59
CA PRO A 167 -6.37 13.98 -27.16
C PRO A 167 -7.76 14.06 -27.81
N SER A 168 -7.94 13.42 -28.97
CA SER A 168 -9.20 13.35 -29.71
C SER A 168 -10.22 12.37 -29.13
N ASN A 169 -9.82 11.48 -28.22
CA ASN A 169 -10.72 10.51 -27.60
C ASN A 169 -10.39 10.32 -26.11
N PRO A 170 -10.44 11.40 -25.29
CA PRO A 170 -10.05 11.31 -23.91
C PRO A 170 -11.04 10.42 -23.15
N PRO A 171 -10.60 9.38 -22.40
CA PRO A 171 -11.44 8.76 -21.37
C PRO A 171 -12.12 9.85 -20.51
N SER A 172 -13.45 9.86 -20.59
CA SER A 172 -14.43 10.78 -19.97
C SER A 172 -13.94 11.55 -18.74
N LYS A 173 -14.22 12.86 -18.64
CA LYS A 173 -14.06 13.81 -17.48
C LYS A 173 -12.70 13.85 -16.74
N ILE A 174 -11.92 12.77 -16.70
CA ILE A 174 -10.68 12.60 -15.94
C ILE A 174 -9.52 13.32 -16.63
N LEU A 175 -9.47 13.32 -17.96
CA LEU A 175 -8.41 13.99 -18.73
C LEU A 175 -8.60 15.51 -18.88
N ASN A 176 -9.70 16.08 -18.39
CA ASN A 176 -9.91 17.53 -18.42
C ASN A 176 -9.07 18.27 -17.37
N SER A 177 -8.27 17.57 -16.55
CA SER A 177 -7.30 18.24 -15.68
C SER A 177 -6.18 18.85 -16.53
N PRO A 178 -5.91 20.17 -16.42
CA PRO A 178 -4.78 20.81 -17.12
C PRO A 178 -3.42 20.18 -16.82
N SER A 179 -3.29 19.47 -15.68
CA SER A 179 -2.08 18.72 -15.30
C SER A 179 -1.80 17.52 -16.20
N LEU A 180 -2.78 17.04 -16.97
CA LEU A 180 -2.68 15.83 -17.79
C LEU A 180 -2.16 16.06 -19.21
N CYS A 181 -2.26 17.29 -19.76
CA CYS A 181 -1.79 17.56 -21.14
C CYS A 181 -0.28 17.33 -21.33
N VAL A 182 0.49 17.36 -20.23
CA VAL A 182 1.93 17.08 -20.26
C VAL A 182 2.22 15.60 -20.57
N TYR A 183 1.24 14.71 -20.37
CA TYR A 183 1.39 13.29 -20.62
C TYR A 183 1.02 12.85 -22.03
N ASP A 184 0.39 13.72 -22.83
CA ASP A 184 -0.09 13.38 -24.18
C ASP A 184 1.04 12.85 -25.07
N SER A 185 2.25 13.41 -24.98
CA SER A 185 3.40 12.92 -25.74
C SER A 185 3.95 11.57 -25.24
N TYR A 186 3.72 11.20 -23.97
CA TYR A 186 4.21 9.95 -23.40
C TYR A 186 3.27 8.79 -23.69
N PHE A 187 1.97 8.97 -23.47
CA PHE A 187 1.01 7.87 -23.64
C PHE A 187 0.88 7.39 -25.10
N LEU A 188 1.31 8.21 -26.07
CA LEU A 188 1.25 7.87 -27.49
C LEU A 188 2.39 6.97 -27.98
N SER A 189 3.31 6.52 -27.12
CA SER A 189 4.32 5.55 -27.54
C SER A 189 3.69 4.15 -27.70
N PRO A 190 3.85 3.48 -28.86
CA PRO A 190 3.43 2.08 -29.04
C PRO A 190 4.02 1.15 -27.97
N SER A 191 5.20 1.48 -27.43
CA SER A 191 5.82 0.70 -26.36
C SER A 191 5.02 0.69 -25.06
N ILE A 192 4.39 1.82 -24.71
CA ILE A 192 3.58 1.95 -23.49
C ILE A 192 2.29 1.15 -23.65
N SER A 193 1.65 1.22 -24.81
CA SER A 193 0.46 0.42 -25.14
C SER A 193 0.73 -1.08 -25.01
N VAL A 194 1.87 -1.58 -25.51
CA VAL A 194 2.26 -2.99 -25.35
C VAL A 194 2.41 -3.37 -23.88
N ASN A 195 3.07 -2.52 -23.10
CA ASN A 195 3.32 -2.81 -21.69
C ASN A 195 2.02 -2.76 -20.86
N LEU A 196 1.13 -1.84 -21.21
CA LEU A 196 -0.19 -1.69 -20.63
C LEU A 196 -1.05 -2.94 -20.92
N VAL A 197 -1.09 -3.39 -22.17
CA VAL A 197 -1.75 -4.64 -22.56
C VAL A 197 -1.21 -5.82 -21.76
N CYS A 198 0.11 -5.91 -21.61
CA CYS A 198 0.72 -6.97 -20.80
C CYS A 198 0.25 -6.93 -19.34
N MET A 199 0.10 -5.74 -18.75
CA MET A 199 -0.39 -5.59 -17.38
C MET A 199 -1.85 -6.06 -17.25
N TYR A 200 -2.74 -5.68 -18.17
CA TYR A 200 -4.13 -6.12 -18.09
C TYR A 200 -4.33 -7.58 -18.47
N LEU A 201 -3.57 -8.14 -19.40
CA LEU A 201 -3.57 -9.59 -19.66
C LEU A 201 -3.09 -10.37 -18.45
N TRP A 202 -2.10 -9.85 -17.72
CA TRP A 202 -1.69 -10.41 -16.43
C TRP A 202 -2.85 -10.37 -15.42
N CYS A 203 -3.54 -9.22 -15.27
CA CYS A 203 -4.69 -9.10 -14.38
C CYS A 203 -5.81 -10.09 -14.76
N TRP A 204 -6.17 -10.13 -16.04
CA TRP A 204 -7.20 -11.04 -16.57
C TRP A 204 -6.88 -12.50 -16.27
N GLU A 205 -5.68 -12.97 -16.63
CA GLU A 205 -5.31 -14.37 -16.38
C GLU A 205 -5.27 -14.69 -14.88
N ARG A 206 -4.80 -13.76 -14.04
CA ARG A 206 -4.83 -13.96 -12.59
C ARG A 206 -6.25 -14.09 -12.03
N MET A 207 -7.20 -13.36 -12.60
CA MET A 207 -8.60 -13.47 -12.22
C MET A 207 -9.23 -14.77 -12.73
N GLU A 208 -8.94 -15.17 -13.98
CA GLU A 208 -9.36 -16.46 -14.52
C GLU A 208 -8.83 -17.63 -13.68
N MET A 209 -7.57 -17.56 -13.25
CA MET A 209 -7.00 -18.56 -12.34
C MET A 209 -7.73 -18.64 -10.99
N TYR A 210 -8.26 -17.53 -10.47
CA TYR A 210 -9.06 -17.55 -9.25
C TYR A 210 -10.37 -18.32 -9.47
N TYR A 211 -11.09 -18.06 -10.57
CA TYR A 211 -12.32 -18.80 -10.88
C TYR A 211 -12.07 -20.26 -11.21
N ARG A 212 -11.02 -20.59 -11.99
CA ARG A 212 -10.64 -21.98 -12.28
C ARG A 212 -10.38 -22.78 -11.00
N LYS A 213 -9.66 -22.20 -10.02
CA LYS A 213 -9.43 -22.81 -8.69
C LYS A 213 -10.72 -23.06 -7.90
N LYS A 214 -11.75 -22.24 -8.11
CA LYS A 214 -13.04 -22.35 -7.42
C LYS A 214 -13.93 -23.40 -8.08
N SER A 215 -13.95 -23.44 -9.42
CA SER A 215 -14.79 -24.37 -10.19
C SER A 215 -14.25 -25.80 -10.19
N TYR A 216 -12.92 -25.96 -10.17
CA TYR A 216 -12.26 -27.25 -10.23
C TYR A 216 -11.29 -27.38 -9.05
N PRO A 217 -11.70 -28.00 -7.92
CA PRO A 217 -10.72 -28.38 -6.92
C PRO A 217 -9.69 -29.30 -7.62
N PRO A 218 -8.38 -29.00 -7.50
CA PRO A 218 -7.35 -29.65 -8.30
C PRO A 218 -7.35 -31.16 -8.01
N ASN A 219 -7.74 -31.96 -9.00
CA ASN A 219 -7.68 -33.43 -8.94
C ASN A 219 -6.30 -33.99 -9.33
N ASN A 220 -5.28 -33.10 -9.36
CA ASN A 220 -3.87 -33.43 -9.51
C ASN A 220 -3.48 -34.05 -10.87
N THR A 221 -4.29 -33.85 -11.91
CA THR A 221 -4.01 -34.24 -13.29
C THR A 221 -3.33 -33.12 -14.07
N GLU A 222 -2.61 -33.42 -15.15
CA GLU A 222 -1.98 -32.41 -16.01
C GLU A 222 -3.01 -31.48 -16.70
N GLN A 223 -4.27 -31.92 -16.77
CA GLN A 223 -5.44 -31.13 -17.16
C GLN A 223 -5.85 -30.08 -16.11
N ASP A 224 -5.33 -30.16 -14.87
CA ASP A 224 -5.60 -29.22 -13.78
C ASP A 224 -4.62 -28.04 -13.72
N LYS A 225 -3.87 -27.78 -14.80
CA LYS A 225 -3.08 -26.55 -14.90
C LYS A 225 -4.01 -25.34 -14.79
N ILE A 226 -3.97 -24.70 -13.62
CA ILE A 226 -4.78 -23.51 -13.31
C ILE A 226 -4.52 -22.38 -14.31
N SER A 227 -3.33 -22.34 -14.92
CA SER A 227 -2.99 -21.45 -16.03
C SER A 227 -2.32 -22.21 -17.17
N LYS A 228 -2.59 -21.77 -18.41
CA LYS A 228 -1.83 -22.20 -19.60
C LYS A 228 -0.36 -21.75 -19.54
N LEU A 229 -0.04 -20.72 -18.75
CA LEU A 229 1.34 -20.31 -18.52
C LEU A 229 1.95 -21.03 -17.33
N ASN A 230 2.99 -21.82 -17.59
CA ASN A 230 3.73 -22.56 -16.55
C ASN A 230 4.17 -21.62 -15.41
N ILE A 231 4.60 -20.40 -15.72
CA ILE A 231 5.04 -19.42 -14.71
C ILE A 231 3.94 -19.08 -13.67
N PHE A 232 2.68 -19.14 -14.07
CA PHE A 232 1.55 -18.91 -13.18
C PHE A 232 1.14 -20.17 -12.41
N SER A 233 1.36 -21.34 -13.00
CA SER A 233 1.10 -22.64 -12.37
C SER A 233 2.22 -23.07 -11.41
N ASP A 234 3.46 -22.61 -11.62
CA ASP A 234 4.64 -23.02 -10.87
C ASP A 234 4.91 -22.14 -9.65
N TYR A 235 4.53 -20.86 -9.70
CA TYR A 235 4.89 -19.86 -8.68
C TYR A 235 3.67 -19.24 -8.00
N LYS A 236 3.81 -18.92 -6.72
CA LYS A 236 2.76 -18.26 -5.92
C LYS A 236 2.66 -16.78 -6.31
N TRP A 237 1.44 -16.37 -6.62
CA TRP A 237 1.07 -15.00 -6.96
C TRP A 237 -0.07 -14.55 -6.04
N CYS A 238 -0.15 -13.25 -5.77
CA CYS A 238 -1.33 -12.69 -5.13
C CYS A 238 -2.49 -12.57 -6.14
N ASN A 239 -3.70 -12.35 -5.66
CA ASN A 239 -4.89 -12.18 -6.52
C ASN A 239 -4.95 -10.75 -7.09
N VAL A 240 -5.85 -10.48 -8.04
CA VAL A 240 -6.08 -9.11 -8.55
C VAL A 240 -6.70 -8.24 -7.45
N TYR A 241 -7.73 -8.79 -6.82
CA TYR A 241 -8.45 -8.17 -5.73
C TYR A 241 -7.78 -8.53 -4.42
N ARG A 242 -7.31 -7.52 -3.70
CA ARG A 242 -6.57 -7.71 -2.44
C ARG A 242 -7.43 -8.37 -1.36
N GLU A 243 -8.74 -8.17 -1.40
CA GLU A 243 -9.70 -8.82 -0.51
C GLU A 243 -9.78 -10.34 -0.73
N LEU A 244 -9.38 -10.83 -1.90
CA LEU A 244 -9.29 -12.27 -2.18
C LEU A 244 -7.96 -12.87 -1.71
N ASP A 245 -6.97 -12.07 -1.31
CA ASP A 245 -5.73 -12.61 -0.77
C ASP A 245 -5.99 -13.34 0.53
N ARG A 246 -5.39 -14.53 0.64
CA ARG A 246 -5.52 -15.39 1.82
C ARG A 246 -5.25 -14.66 3.13
N GLY A 247 -4.22 -13.81 3.15
CA GLY A 247 -3.84 -13.05 4.33
C GLY A 247 -4.92 -12.05 4.75
N THR A 248 -5.56 -11.40 3.79
CA THR A 248 -6.66 -10.45 4.00
C THR A 248 -7.94 -11.17 4.40
N ARG A 249 -8.30 -12.27 3.71
CA ARG A 249 -9.47 -13.11 4.06
C ARG A 249 -9.39 -13.62 5.49
N TYR A 250 -8.21 -14.10 5.90
CA TYR A 250 -7.99 -14.54 7.28
C TYR A 250 -8.15 -13.38 8.27
N LEU A 251 -7.51 -12.22 8.06
CA LEU A 251 -7.67 -11.07 8.94
C LEU A 251 -9.16 -10.68 9.07
N ARG A 252 -9.88 -10.60 7.94
CA ARG A 252 -11.32 -10.32 7.92
C ARG A 252 -12.11 -11.34 8.73
N SER A 253 -11.81 -12.64 8.59
CA SER A 253 -12.46 -13.68 9.41
C SER A 253 -12.28 -13.46 10.90
N GLN A 254 -11.08 -13.03 11.33
CA GLN A 254 -10.78 -12.81 12.74
C GLN A 254 -11.40 -11.53 13.28
N ILE A 255 -11.61 -10.52 12.43
CA ILE A 255 -12.35 -9.30 12.78
C ILE A 255 -13.84 -9.60 12.91
N LEU A 256 -14.41 -10.40 11.99
CA LEU A 256 -15.84 -10.71 11.99
C LEU A 256 -16.23 -11.79 13.00
N LYS A 257 -15.29 -12.61 13.47
CA LYS A 257 -15.55 -13.75 14.38
C LYS A 257 -16.40 -13.41 15.62
N PRO A 258 -16.15 -12.32 16.37
CA PRO A 258 -16.95 -11.96 17.55
C PRO A 258 -18.45 -11.80 17.22
N HIS A 259 -18.75 -11.31 16.02
CA HIS A 259 -20.10 -11.10 15.55
C HIS A 259 -20.78 -12.40 15.12
N VAL A 260 -20.03 -13.31 14.48
CA VAL A 260 -20.53 -14.64 14.14
C VAL A 260 -20.92 -15.43 15.39
N SER A 261 -20.14 -15.30 16.47
CA SER A 261 -20.47 -15.94 17.75
C SER A 261 -21.75 -15.38 18.39
N GLY A 262 -22.03 -14.08 18.26
CA GLY A 262 -23.29 -13.51 18.75
C GLY A 262 -24.51 -14.04 18.00
N CYS A 263 -24.44 -14.07 16.67
CA CYS A 263 -25.49 -14.63 15.82
C CYS A 263 -25.75 -16.11 16.10
N ARG A 264 -24.72 -16.89 16.47
CA ARG A 264 -24.88 -18.28 16.90
C ARG A 264 -25.84 -18.39 18.08
N ASP A 265 -25.67 -17.57 19.11
CA ASP A 265 -26.52 -17.64 20.30
C ASP A 265 -27.98 -17.34 19.95
N GLU A 266 -28.20 -16.43 19.00
CA GLU A 266 -29.52 -16.09 18.47
C GLU A 266 -30.12 -17.21 17.61
N VAL A 267 -29.36 -17.79 16.69
CA VAL A 267 -29.78 -18.95 15.89
C VAL A 267 -30.14 -20.14 16.81
N MET A 268 -29.37 -20.36 17.88
CA MET A 268 -29.66 -21.41 18.85
C MET A 268 -30.91 -21.11 19.69
N LYS A 269 -31.16 -19.84 20.05
CA LYS A 269 -32.41 -19.40 20.68
C LYS A 269 -33.62 -19.67 19.78
N LEU A 270 -33.57 -19.25 18.51
CA LEU A 270 -34.66 -19.43 17.55
C LEU A 270 -35.02 -20.91 17.35
N LYS A 271 -34.01 -21.79 17.31
CA LYS A 271 -34.23 -23.25 17.24
C LYS A 271 -34.93 -23.80 18.48
N ASN A 272 -34.50 -23.38 19.67
CA ASN A 272 -35.11 -23.85 20.92
C ASN A 272 -36.56 -23.41 21.07
N LEU A 273 -36.93 -22.26 20.46
CA LEU A 273 -38.28 -21.74 20.49
C LEU A 273 -39.26 -22.47 19.55
N LYS A 274 -38.82 -23.48 18.78
CA LYS A 274 -39.63 -24.18 17.76
C LYS A 274 -40.40 -23.21 16.84
N ILE A 275 -39.84 -22.02 16.60
CA ILE A 275 -40.45 -21.05 15.69
C ILE A 275 -40.51 -21.73 14.32
N SER A 276 -41.71 -21.79 13.74
CA SER A 276 -41.91 -22.38 12.42
C SER A 276 -40.95 -21.72 11.43
N LYS A 277 -40.41 -22.52 10.50
CA LYS A 277 -39.50 -22.05 9.45
C LYS A 277 -40.00 -20.74 8.81
N GLU A 278 -41.30 -20.66 8.56
CA GLU A 278 -42.00 -19.51 7.96
C GLU A 278 -41.82 -18.17 8.71
N ASN A 279 -41.67 -18.17 10.04
CA ASN A 279 -41.55 -16.91 10.80
C ASN A 279 -40.11 -16.38 10.87
N ILE A 280 -39.09 -17.23 10.67
CA ILE A 280 -37.68 -16.81 10.69
C ILE A 280 -37.30 -16.11 9.38
N PHE A 281 -37.95 -16.48 8.27
CA PHE A 281 -37.61 -15.97 6.94
C PHE A 281 -38.16 -14.57 6.65
N ASN A 282 -39.10 -14.06 7.44
CA ASN A 282 -39.74 -12.78 7.15
C ASN A 282 -38.94 -11.56 7.61
N ASP A 283 -37.91 -11.73 8.46
CA ASP A 283 -37.06 -10.61 8.90
C ASP A 283 -35.63 -11.05 9.29
N PRO A 284 -34.79 -11.43 8.31
CA PRO A 284 -33.40 -11.82 8.55
C PRO A 284 -32.51 -10.65 8.99
N GLU A 285 -32.93 -9.40 8.81
CA GLU A 285 -32.16 -8.21 9.20
C GLU A 285 -32.00 -8.12 10.72
N ASN A 286 -32.98 -8.61 11.48
CA ASN A 286 -32.94 -8.66 12.94
C ASN A 286 -31.90 -9.63 13.53
N ILE A 287 -31.45 -10.65 12.78
CA ILE A 287 -30.54 -11.69 13.30
C ILE A 287 -29.07 -11.22 13.29
N ILE A 288 -28.76 -10.23 12.46
CA ILE A 288 -27.39 -9.70 12.35
C ILE A 288 -27.42 -8.32 12.98
N SER A 289 -26.81 -8.17 14.17
CA SER A 289 -26.81 -6.88 14.89
C SER A 289 -26.46 -5.71 13.96
N GLU A 290 -27.17 -4.59 14.08
CA GLU A 290 -26.87 -3.36 13.31
C GLU A 290 -25.41 -2.93 13.46
N ASP A 291 -24.79 -3.22 14.61
CA ASP A 291 -23.37 -3.01 14.91
C ASP A 291 -22.41 -3.67 13.90
N LEU A 292 -22.85 -4.68 13.13
CA LEU A 292 -22.04 -5.27 12.05
C LEU A 292 -22.00 -4.44 10.78
N ALA A 293 -23.08 -3.71 10.49
CA ALA A 293 -23.16 -2.79 9.36
C ALA A 293 -22.51 -1.45 9.70
N HIS A 294 -22.59 -1.03 10.96
CA HIS A 294 -22.12 0.27 11.41
C HIS A 294 -20.96 0.10 12.39
N PRO A 295 -19.70 0.27 11.93
CA PRO A 295 -18.56 0.14 12.83
C PRO A 295 -18.67 1.14 13.98
N THR A 296 -18.58 0.68 15.23
CA THR A 296 -18.48 1.55 16.41
C THR A 296 -17.03 2.01 16.62
N PRO A 297 -16.77 3.10 17.36
CA PRO A 297 -15.41 3.48 17.75
C PRO A 297 -14.61 2.33 18.39
N GLU A 298 -15.25 1.52 19.24
CA GLU A 298 -14.64 0.36 19.88
C GLU A 298 -14.28 -0.73 18.86
N SER A 299 -15.16 -0.98 17.88
CA SER A 299 -14.88 -1.96 16.82
C SER A 299 -13.72 -1.51 15.92
N ILE A 300 -13.62 -0.20 15.63
CA ILE A 300 -12.55 0.39 14.82
C ILE A 300 -11.20 0.28 15.53
N LEU A 301 -11.19 0.55 16.85
CA LEU A 301 -10.02 0.36 17.69
C LEU A 301 -9.56 -1.12 17.71
N GLU A 302 -10.51 -2.05 17.81
CA GLU A 302 -10.24 -3.49 17.74
C GLU A 302 -9.71 -3.92 16.36
N ILE A 303 -10.27 -3.39 15.26
CA ILE A 303 -9.80 -3.60 13.88
C ILE A 303 -8.36 -3.10 13.73
N LEU A 304 -8.07 -1.87 14.19
CA LEU A 304 -6.73 -1.28 14.16
C LEU A 304 -5.75 -2.17 14.91
N TRP A 305 -6.08 -2.58 16.13
CA TRP A 305 -5.25 -3.46 16.94
C TRP A 305 -4.93 -4.78 16.23
N ARG A 306 -5.97 -5.50 15.79
CA ARG A 306 -5.82 -6.80 15.11
C ARG A 306 -4.98 -6.66 13.85
N THR A 307 -5.18 -5.59 13.08
CA THR A 307 -4.44 -5.32 11.86
C THR A 307 -2.96 -5.04 12.13
N LEU A 308 -2.64 -4.20 13.13
CA LEU A 308 -1.27 -3.87 13.52
C LEU A 308 -0.48 -5.11 13.93
N ILE A 309 -1.05 -5.93 14.83
CA ILE A 309 -0.35 -7.12 15.31
C ILE A 309 -0.24 -8.18 14.21
N TYR A 310 -1.31 -8.36 13.41
CA TYR A 310 -1.35 -9.34 12.35
C TYR A 310 -0.38 -9.04 11.24
N ARG A 311 -0.42 -7.83 10.63
CA ARG A 311 0.39 -7.50 9.45
C ARG A 311 1.87 -7.52 9.73
N ARG A 312 2.28 -7.33 10.98
CA ARG A 312 3.70 -7.42 11.34
C ARG A 312 4.21 -8.86 11.28
N ALA A 313 3.40 -9.83 11.67
CA ALA A 313 3.70 -11.26 11.49
C ALA A 313 3.40 -11.73 10.05
N ASN A 314 2.29 -11.24 9.48
CA ASN A 314 1.71 -11.54 8.17
C ASN A 314 1.63 -13.03 7.82
N SER A 315 1.38 -13.89 8.81
CA SER A 315 1.33 -15.33 8.64
C SER A 315 0.02 -15.89 9.18
N VAL A 316 -0.90 -16.26 8.27
CA VAL A 316 -2.18 -16.92 8.60
C VAL A 316 -1.96 -18.13 9.51
N TRP A 317 -0.98 -18.95 9.14
CA TRP A 317 -0.67 -20.19 9.84
C TRP A 317 -0.25 -19.90 11.29
N THR A 318 0.57 -18.86 11.50
CA THR A 318 1.09 -18.50 12.83
C THR A 318 -0.06 -18.17 13.76
N TRP A 319 -0.97 -17.32 13.30
CA TRP A 319 -2.12 -16.93 14.11
C TRP A 319 -3.14 -18.05 14.26
N SER A 320 -3.29 -18.93 13.26
CA SER A 320 -4.19 -20.08 13.37
C SER A 320 -3.70 -21.05 14.45
N ALA A 321 -2.39 -21.32 14.51
CA ALA A 321 -1.77 -22.16 15.54
C ALA A 321 -1.94 -21.58 16.95
N LEU A 322 -2.06 -20.24 17.06
CA LEU A 322 -2.28 -19.53 18.33
C LEU A 322 -3.76 -19.37 18.70
N GLY A 323 -4.68 -20.00 17.96
CA GLY A 323 -6.12 -19.93 18.21
C GLY A 323 -6.81 -18.69 17.66
N GLY A 324 -6.10 -17.87 16.88
CA GLY A 324 -6.61 -16.67 16.23
C GLY A 324 -5.76 -15.42 16.50
N ILE A 325 -6.23 -14.29 15.99
CA ILE A 325 -5.66 -12.98 16.34
C ILE A 325 -6.29 -12.55 17.68
N PRO A 326 -5.50 -12.25 18.73
CA PRO A 326 -6.03 -11.88 20.04
C PRO A 326 -6.67 -10.48 20.00
N SER A 327 -7.70 -10.30 20.83
CA SER A 327 -8.36 -8.99 20.99
C SER A 327 -7.46 -7.97 21.67
N LEU A 328 -7.83 -6.69 21.60
CA LEU A 328 -7.16 -5.63 22.32
C LEU A 328 -7.27 -5.90 23.83
N PRO A 329 -6.15 -6.10 24.55
CA PRO A 329 -6.20 -6.34 25.99
C PRO A 329 -6.64 -5.06 26.72
N LYS A 330 -7.75 -5.14 27.47
CA LYS A 330 -8.36 -4.00 28.17
C LYS A 330 -7.88 -3.90 29.62
N THR A 331 -7.60 -5.03 30.24
CA THR A 331 -7.19 -5.14 31.65
C THR A 331 -5.72 -5.50 31.82
N ALA A 332 -5.14 -5.22 32.99
CA ALA A 332 -3.76 -5.61 33.30
C ALA A 332 -3.54 -7.14 33.21
N SER A 333 -4.56 -7.94 33.57
CA SER A 333 -4.54 -9.39 33.46
C SER A 333 -4.49 -9.84 31.99
N GLU A 334 -5.29 -9.24 31.12
CA GLU A 334 -5.26 -9.52 29.67
C GLU A 334 -3.94 -9.08 29.03
N ILE A 335 -3.39 -7.94 29.43
CA ILE A 335 -2.06 -7.49 28.97
C ILE A 335 -1.00 -8.52 29.37
N LYS A 336 -1.05 -9.04 30.60
CA LYS A 336 -0.14 -10.10 31.06
C LYS A 336 -0.30 -11.36 30.21
N LYS A 337 -1.53 -11.85 30.03
CA LYS A 337 -1.83 -13.03 29.18
C LYS A 337 -1.31 -12.84 27.74
N PHE A 338 -1.48 -11.66 27.18
CA PHE A 338 -0.98 -11.36 25.83
C PHE A 338 0.55 -11.31 25.78
N LYS A 339 1.21 -10.77 26.80
CA LYS A 339 2.69 -10.84 26.92
C LYS A 339 3.17 -12.27 27.06
N ASP A 340 2.49 -13.10 27.85
CA ASP A 340 2.81 -14.52 28.01
C ASP A 340 2.65 -15.26 26.68
N LEU A 341 1.58 -14.99 25.92
CA LEU A 341 1.37 -15.49 24.55
C LEU A 341 2.50 -15.05 23.61
N ILE A 342 2.91 -13.78 23.63
CA ILE A 342 4.04 -13.29 22.82
C ILE A 342 5.34 -14.00 23.18
N ASN A 343 5.56 -14.25 24.48
CA ASN A 343 6.76 -14.91 24.96
C ASN A 343 6.80 -16.37 24.52
N SER A 344 5.65 -17.05 24.50
CA SER A 344 5.53 -18.44 24.01
C SER A 344 5.73 -18.59 22.50
N PHE A 345 5.82 -17.50 21.73
CA PHE A 345 6.10 -17.58 20.30
C PHE A 345 7.48 -18.16 19.98
N GLU A 346 8.43 -18.09 20.91
CA GLU A 346 9.72 -18.77 20.76
C GLU A 346 9.55 -20.28 20.83
N ASP A 347 8.71 -20.77 21.74
CA ASP A 347 8.41 -22.19 21.91
C ASP A 347 7.64 -22.74 20.68
N VAL A 348 6.61 -22.01 20.21
CA VAL A 348 5.81 -22.40 19.03
C VAL A 348 6.65 -22.45 17.74
N LYS A 349 7.73 -21.65 17.67
CA LYS A 349 8.59 -21.60 16.48
C LYS A 349 9.30 -22.93 16.22
N GLU A 350 9.62 -23.69 17.27
CA GLU A 350 10.35 -24.95 17.16
C GLU A 350 9.43 -26.11 16.77
N GLU A 351 8.22 -26.17 17.31
CA GLU A 351 7.38 -27.37 17.19
C GLU A 351 6.55 -27.43 15.92
N THR A 352 6.07 -26.30 15.40
CA THR A 352 4.96 -26.31 14.44
C THR A 352 5.25 -25.54 13.14
N LEU A 353 6.25 -24.66 13.16
CA LEU A 353 6.39 -23.60 12.16
C LEU A 353 7.34 -23.85 10.99
N ASN A 354 8.05 -24.98 10.96
CA ASN A 354 9.32 -25.10 10.21
C ASN A 354 10.22 -23.85 10.42
N GLY A 355 10.16 -23.25 11.62
CA GLY A 355 10.88 -22.04 12.00
C GLY A 355 10.39 -20.69 11.44
N LYS A 356 9.27 -20.61 10.68
CA LYS A 356 8.84 -19.39 9.95
C LYS A 356 7.66 -18.65 10.57
N PHE A 357 7.85 -17.99 11.71
CA PHE A 357 6.81 -17.16 12.34
C PHE A 357 6.32 -16.01 11.44
N PHE A 358 7.25 -15.39 10.71
CA PHE A 358 7.00 -14.23 9.85
C PHE A 358 6.85 -14.63 8.39
N ALA A 359 5.90 -14.03 7.67
CA ALA A 359 5.97 -14.03 6.22
C ALA A 359 7.10 -13.11 5.75
N THR A 360 7.75 -13.53 4.67
CA THR A 360 9.02 -12.98 4.18
C THR A 360 8.99 -11.52 3.71
N CYS A 361 7.84 -10.85 3.71
CA CYS A 361 7.60 -9.64 2.94
C CYS A 361 7.62 -8.31 3.73
N HIS A 362 7.55 -8.31 5.08
CA HIS A 362 7.35 -7.05 5.82
C HIS A 362 8.28 -6.79 7.01
N ILE A 363 9.10 -7.77 7.43
CA ILE A 363 10.13 -7.53 8.44
C ILE A 363 11.50 -7.51 7.78
N ASP A 364 11.92 -6.31 7.39
CA ASP A 364 13.31 -6.04 7.10
C ASP A 364 14.10 -6.12 8.43
N SER A 365 14.93 -7.15 8.58
CA SER A 365 16.06 -7.25 9.53
C SER A 365 15.82 -7.41 11.04
N GLY A 366 14.60 -7.60 11.53
CA GLY A 366 14.32 -7.55 12.98
C GLY A 366 14.22 -8.85 13.77
N GLY A 367 13.68 -9.90 13.14
CA GLY A 367 13.29 -11.12 13.84
C GLY A 367 12.27 -10.91 14.95
N MET A 368 12.10 -11.93 15.79
CA MET A 368 11.16 -11.95 16.91
C MET A 368 11.43 -10.83 17.92
N GLY A 369 12.70 -10.53 18.22
CA GLY A 369 13.06 -9.49 19.19
C GLY A 369 12.52 -8.10 18.85
N LYS A 370 12.65 -7.64 17.60
CA LYS A 370 12.05 -6.35 17.19
C LYS A 370 10.53 -6.40 17.20
N TYR A 371 9.92 -7.55 16.92
CA TYR A 371 8.47 -7.71 17.00
C TYR A 371 7.97 -7.63 18.45
N LYS A 372 8.61 -8.37 19.37
CA LYS A 372 8.34 -8.29 20.81
C LYS A 372 8.54 -6.86 21.34
N SER A 373 9.61 -6.18 20.94
CA SER A 373 9.85 -4.77 21.30
C SER A 373 8.72 -3.87 20.82
N TYR A 374 8.28 -4.03 19.57
CA TYR A 374 7.18 -3.26 19.01
C TYR A 374 5.87 -3.48 19.77
N LEU A 375 5.50 -4.75 20.04
CA LEU A 375 4.29 -5.06 20.81
C LEU A 375 4.38 -4.53 22.24
N ASN A 376 5.54 -4.63 22.89
CA ASN A 376 5.76 -4.04 24.21
C ASN A 376 5.62 -2.52 24.20
N ASP A 377 6.12 -1.85 23.15
CA ASP A 377 5.97 -0.40 23.00
C ASP A 377 4.50 -0.01 22.84
N LEU A 378 3.72 -0.78 22.06
CA LEU A 378 2.27 -0.58 21.92
C LEU A 378 1.51 -0.79 23.24
N LEU A 379 1.89 -1.80 24.03
CA LEU A 379 1.19 -2.16 25.27
C LEU A 379 1.59 -1.34 26.49
N ASN A 380 2.74 -0.68 26.48
CA ASN A 380 3.28 -0.03 27.68
C ASN A 380 2.52 1.29 27.98
N PRO A 381 1.74 1.36 29.08
CA PRO A 381 0.89 2.51 29.34
C PRO A 381 1.65 3.75 29.83
N VAL A 382 2.85 3.58 30.39
CA VAL A 382 3.49 4.64 31.20
C VAL A 382 4.84 5.14 30.63
N LYS A 383 5.56 4.34 29.83
CA LYS A 383 6.95 4.68 29.51
C LYS A 383 7.19 5.56 28.28
N LYS A 384 6.17 5.87 27.44
CA LYS A 384 6.23 6.81 26.29
C LYS A 384 4.92 6.83 25.45
N GLY A 385 3.74 6.78 26.08
CA GLY A 385 2.47 7.02 25.39
C GLY A 385 1.95 5.95 24.44
N GLY A 386 2.39 4.68 24.49
CA GLY A 386 1.99 3.66 23.50
C GLY A 386 0.50 3.25 23.52
N ARG A 387 -0.06 2.90 24.69
CA ARG A 387 -1.49 2.58 24.80
C ARG A 387 -2.36 3.82 24.54
N ILE A 388 -1.94 4.95 25.12
CA ILE A 388 -2.54 6.26 24.87
C ILE A 388 -2.54 6.57 23.36
N LEU A 389 -1.47 6.21 22.64
CA LEU A 389 -1.36 6.44 21.20
C LEU A 389 -2.30 5.53 20.40
N ILE A 390 -2.43 4.24 20.72
CA ILE A 390 -3.42 3.37 20.05
C ILE A 390 -4.84 3.87 20.31
N ASP A 391 -5.16 4.25 21.54
CA ASP A 391 -6.49 4.74 21.89
C ASP A 391 -6.79 6.07 21.16
N ILE A 392 -5.86 7.04 21.18
CA ILE A 392 -5.97 8.30 20.44
C ILE A 392 -6.13 8.05 18.93
N MET A 393 -5.28 7.19 18.35
CA MET A 393 -5.34 6.88 16.93
C MET A 393 -6.63 6.16 16.56
N GLY A 394 -7.11 5.24 17.40
CA GLY A 394 -8.37 4.54 17.19
C GLY A 394 -9.55 5.50 17.25
N SER A 395 -9.56 6.44 18.18
CA SER A 395 -10.56 7.52 18.25
C SER A 395 -10.51 8.42 17.01
N GLU A 396 -9.33 8.86 16.58
CA GLU A 396 -9.18 9.69 15.37
C GLU A 396 -9.61 8.95 14.11
N ILE A 397 -9.22 7.67 13.97
CA ILE A 397 -9.67 6.82 12.85
C ILE A 397 -11.18 6.60 12.92
N ALA A 398 -11.76 6.45 14.11
CA ALA A 398 -13.21 6.34 14.26
C ALA A 398 -13.93 7.61 13.80
N GLU A 399 -13.43 8.79 14.17
CA GLU A 399 -13.94 10.07 13.67
C GLU A 399 -13.81 10.20 12.16
N ILE A 400 -12.73 9.69 11.57
CA ILE A 400 -12.55 9.68 10.11
C ILE A 400 -13.56 8.74 9.44
N VAL A 401 -13.69 7.51 9.95
CA VAL A 401 -14.54 6.47 9.37
C VAL A 401 -16.02 6.87 9.45
N LEU A 402 -16.46 7.32 10.64
CA LEU A 402 -17.85 7.63 10.96
C LEU A 402 -18.23 9.06 10.62
N GLY A 403 -17.24 9.94 10.50
CA GLY A 403 -17.46 11.34 10.15
C GLY A 403 -17.85 11.53 8.68
N PRO A 404 -18.31 12.76 8.35
CA PRO A 404 -18.59 13.13 6.98
C PRO A 404 -17.32 13.08 6.11
N PRO A 405 -17.47 12.94 4.78
CA PRO A 405 -16.34 13.07 3.87
C PRO A 405 -15.72 14.46 4.01
N HIS A 406 -14.39 14.52 3.96
CA HIS A 406 -13.67 15.78 4.03
C HIS A 406 -13.50 16.34 2.61
N LYS A 407 -13.68 17.67 2.43
CA LYS A 407 -13.70 18.31 1.11
C LYS A 407 -12.45 18.07 0.24
N ASN A 408 -11.28 18.04 0.89
CA ASN A 408 -9.99 18.08 0.19
C ASN A 408 -9.12 16.83 0.37
N ILE A 409 -9.52 15.88 1.22
CA ILE A 409 -8.69 14.72 1.54
C ILE A 409 -9.58 13.48 1.75
N THR A 410 -9.22 12.38 1.11
CA THR A 410 -9.97 11.12 1.21
C THR A 410 -9.87 10.55 2.63
N LYS A 411 -10.85 9.75 3.10
CA LYS A 411 -10.69 9.05 4.39
C LYS A 411 -9.50 8.10 4.35
N ALA A 412 -9.24 7.47 3.21
CA ALA A 412 -8.07 6.60 3.03
C ALA A 412 -6.75 7.33 3.37
N GLU A 413 -6.56 8.54 2.83
CA GLU A 413 -5.37 9.35 3.09
C GLU A 413 -5.32 9.85 4.54
N ARG A 414 -6.45 10.26 5.11
CA ARG A 414 -6.53 10.65 6.53
C ARG A 414 -6.14 9.50 7.45
N ILE A 415 -6.71 8.31 7.27
CA ILE A 415 -6.38 7.10 8.04
C ILE A 415 -4.87 6.78 7.91
N PHE A 416 -4.33 6.86 6.69
CA PHE A 416 -2.90 6.66 6.45
C PHE A 416 -2.03 7.66 7.23
N ASN A 417 -2.42 8.94 7.25
CA ASN A 417 -1.71 9.98 7.98
C ASN A 417 -1.77 9.76 9.50
N CYS A 418 -2.88 9.24 10.04
CA CYS A 418 -2.97 8.83 11.45
C CYS A 418 -2.02 7.68 11.79
N ILE A 419 -1.80 6.73 10.87
CA ILE A 419 -0.97 5.53 11.09
C ILE A 419 0.53 5.81 10.96
N THR A 420 0.91 6.76 10.09
CA THR A 420 2.30 7.04 9.72
C THR A 420 3.23 7.42 10.89
N PRO A 421 2.79 8.14 11.93
CA PRO A 421 3.61 8.43 13.10
C PRO A 421 4.07 7.19 13.89
N LEU A 422 3.46 6.00 13.69
CA LEU A 422 3.85 4.80 14.41
C LEU A 422 5.28 4.37 14.08
N LYS A 423 6.15 4.43 15.10
CA LYS A 423 7.55 4.04 14.97
C LYS A 423 7.69 2.62 14.46
N GLY A 424 8.55 2.46 13.46
CA GLY A 424 8.86 1.16 12.86
C GLY A 424 7.90 0.75 11.75
N ASN A 425 6.89 1.56 11.43
CA ASN A 425 6.02 1.35 10.27
C ASN A 425 6.53 2.21 9.11
N GLY A 426 6.95 1.55 8.02
CA GLY A 426 7.25 2.27 6.77
C GLY A 426 5.95 2.61 6.04
N LYS A 427 5.99 3.59 5.13
CA LYS A 427 4.81 4.06 4.36
C LYS A 427 4.00 2.92 3.75
N PHE A 428 4.65 1.99 3.06
CA PHE A 428 3.97 0.82 2.49
C PHE A 428 3.24 -0.03 3.55
N PHE A 429 3.84 -0.20 4.74
CA PHE A 429 3.20 -0.94 5.83
C PHE A 429 1.98 -0.18 6.39
N CYS A 430 2.10 1.15 6.54
CA CYS A 430 0.97 2.01 6.90
C CYS A 430 -0.18 1.87 5.88
N TRP A 431 0.14 1.89 4.58
CA TRP A 431 -0.85 1.67 3.53
C TRP A 431 -1.52 0.31 3.63
N GLN A 432 -0.77 -0.74 3.95
CA GLN A 432 -1.38 -2.05 4.17
C GLN A 432 -2.39 -2.03 5.31
N ILE A 433 -2.07 -1.40 6.43
CA ILE A 433 -3.00 -1.24 7.57
C ILE A 433 -4.21 -0.42 7.16
N THR A 434 -4.00 0.72 6.49
CA THR A 434 -5.07 1.58 5.97
C THR A 434 -6.04 0.80 5.09
N SER A 435 -5.53 0.02 4.12
CA SER A 435 -6.40 -0.78 3.25
C SER A 435 -7.19 -1.81 4.04
N ASP A 436 -6.60 -2.48 5.03
CA ASP A 436 -7.31 -3.48 5.81
C ASP A 436 -8.41 -2.86 6.69
N ILE A 437 -8.17 -1.65 7.22
CA ILE A 437 -9.20 -0.89 7.94
C ILE A 437 -10.34 -0.55 6.98
N ILE A 438 -10.04 0.02 5.81
CA ILE A 438 -11.05 0.34 4.78
C ILE A 438 -11.90 -0.88 4.43
N GLU A 439 -11.27 -2.05 4.25
CA GLU A 439 -11.98 -3.29 3.98
C GLU A 439 -12.84 -3.75 5.15
N ALA A 440 -12.31 -3.67 6.37
CA ALA A 440 -12.97 -4.16 7.57
C ALA A 440 -14.14 -3.27 8.01
N THR A 441 -14.06 -1.96 7.74
CA THR A 441 -15.12 -0.99 8.06
C THR A 441 -16.04 -0.70 6.88
N ASN A 442 -15.80 -1.34 5.73
CA ASN A 442 -16.52 -1.12 4.48
C ASN A 442 -16.71 0.37 4.16
N LEU A 443 -15.60 1.12 4.15
CA LEU A 443 -15.66 2.48 3.66
C LEU A 443 -16.03 2.45 2.17
N LYS A 444 -17.29 2.78 1.85
CA LYS A 444 -17.83 2.92 0.48
C LYS A 444 -17.23 4.13 -0.27
N GLU A 445 -16.04 4.58 0.08
CA GLU A 445 -15.41 5.69 -0.63
C GLU A 445 -14.94 5.26 -2.02
N ASN A 446 -15.04 6.19 -2.97
CA ASN A 446 -14.27 6.10 -4.18
C ASN A 446 -12.79 6.01 -3.77
N TYR A 447 -12.15 4.88 -4.10
CA TYR A 447 -10.74 4.65 -3.85
C TYR A 447 -9.92 5.56 -4.76
N GLU A 448 -9.93 6.86 -4.50
CA GLU A 448 -9.27 7.88 -5.33
C GLU A 448 -7.82 8.12 -4.92
N TRP A 449 -7.40 7.49 -3.81
CA TRP A 449 -6.09 7.66 -3.23
C TRP A 449 -5.46 6.31 -2.82
N MET A 450 -4.15 6.23 -2.98
CA MET A 450 -3.31 5.13 -2.48
C MET A 450 -1.88 5.59 -2.26
N GLU A 451 -1.15 4.91 -1.38
CA GLU A 451 0.30 5.05 -1.26
C GLU A 451 1.00 3.87 -1.94
N LEU A 452 1.72 4.14 -3.02
CA LEU A 452 2.41 3.12 -3.80
C LEU A 452 3.63 2.59 -3.05
N GLY A 453 3.68 1.27 -2.85
CA GLY A 453 4.91 0.61 -2.41
C GLY A 453 6.01 0.60 -3.48
N PRO A 454 7.27 0.28 -3.13
CA PRO A 454 8.37 0.19 -4.09
C PRO A 454 8.11 -0.79 -5.25
N GLY A 455 7.41 -1.89 -4.96
CA GLY A 455 7.02 -2.86 -5.99
C GLY A 455 6.01 -2.29 -6.98
N ALA A 456 5.01 -1.57 -6.49
CA ALA A 456 3.99 -0.95 -7.32
C ALA A 456 4.55 0.20 -8.16
N LEU A 457 5.42 1.04 -7.58
CA LEU A 457 6.19 2.04 -8.32
C LEU A 457 7.03 1.42 -9.43
N SER A 458 7.70 0.30 -9.15
CA SER A 458 8.40 -0.46 -10.19
C SER A 458 7.44 -0.99 -11.26
N GLY A 459 6.21 -1.37 -10.91
CA GLY A 459 5.17 -1.75 -11.86
C GLY A 459 4.81 -0.59 -12.81
N VAL A 460 4.62 0.62 -12.26
CA VAL A 460 4.41 1.83 -13.08
C VAL A 460 5.61 2.06 -14.00
N GLU A 461 6.83 1.95 -13.47
CA GLU A 461 8.04 2.12 -14.28
C GLU A 461 8.16 1.10 -15.42
N ARG A 462 7.70 -0.13 -15.20
CA ARG A 462 7.64 -1.17 -16.23
C ARG A 462 6.69 -0.79 -17.35
N ILE A 463 5.53 -0.23 -17.03
CA ILE A 463 4.54 0.18 -18.02
C ILE A 463 5.09 1.35 -18.85
N PHE A 464 5.55 2.41 -18.17
CA PHE A 464 5.85 3.68 -18.83
C PHE A 464 7.27 3.80 -19.40
N PHE A 465 8.23 3.04 -18.88
CA PHE A 465 9.62 3.14 -19.31
C PHE A 465 10.21 1.81 -19.81
N GLY A 466 9.50 0.69 -19.60
CA GLY A 466 9.96 -0.67 -19.92
C GLY A 466 11.22 -1.12 -19.18
N LYS A 467 11.70 -0.33 -18.22
CA LYS A 467 12.92 -0.59 -17.47
C LYS A 467 12.58 -1.29 -16.16
N ALA A 468 13.41 -2.26 -15.80
CA ALA A 468 13.46 -2.73 -14.43
C ALA A 468 13.99 -1.61 -13.54
N ALA A 469 13.40 -1.43 -12.37
CA ALA A 469 14.02 -0.62 -11.33
C ALA A 469 15.40 -1.21 -11.03
N ASP A 470 16.46 -0.46 -11.33
CA ASP A 470 17.81 -0.85 -10.92
C ASP A 470 17.84 -0.87 -9.38
N LYS A 471 18.07 -2.04 -8.80
CA LYS A 471 18.11 -2.23 -7.34
C LYS A 471 19.21 -1.41 -6.67
N SER A 472 20.28 -1.08 -7.40
CA SER A 472 21.34 -0.20 -6.92
C SER A 472 20.84 1.24 -6.73
N ASN A 473 19.75 1.59 -7.42
CA ASN A 473 19.18 2.92 -7.47
C ASN A 473 17.79 2.93 -6.81
N ARG A 474 17.75 2.70 -5.49
CA ARG A 474 16.50 2.61 -4.69
C ARG A 474 15.61 3.86 -4.72
N GLY A 475 16.04 4.95 -5.34
CA GLY A 475 15.15 6.06 -5.68
C GLY A 475 14.48 5.76 -7.02
N SER A 476 13.17 5.55 -7.00
CA SER A 476 12.36 5.25 -8.19
C SER A 476 12.80 6.12 -9.37
N TYR A 477 13.22 5.49 -10.47
CA TYR A 477 13.55 6.17 -11.70
C TYR A 477 12.41 7.09 -12.14
N ILE A 478 11.16 6.71 -11.89
CA ILE A 478 10.00 7.57 -12.16
C ILE A 478 10.06 8.87 -11.37
N TYR A 479 10.40 8.84 -10.08
CA TYR A 479 10.55 10.08 -9.30
C TYR A 479 11.75 10.88 -9.74
N LYS A 480 12.85 10.23 -10.15
CA LYS A 480 14.01 10.95 -10.68
C LYS A 480 13.71 11.57 -12.03
N GLU A 481 12.94 10.91 -12.88
CA GLU A 481 12.60 11.37 -14.22
C GLU A 481 11.51 12.44 -14.17
N ILE A 482 10.51 12.28 -13.29
CA ILE A 482 9.56 13.35 -12.93
C ILE A 482 10.37 14.52 -12.36
N LYS A 483 11.20 14.31 -11.35
CA LYS A 483 12.04 15.39 -10.78
C LYS A 483 12.96 16.04 -11.81
N ARG A 484 13.54 15.29 -12.75
CA ARG A 484 14.41 15.82 -13.81
C ARG A 484 13.64 16.62 -14.86
N LYS A 485 12.38 16.26 -15.13
CA LYS A 485 11.54 16.98 -16.11
C LYS A 485 10.80 18.14 -15.49
N PHE A 486 10.61 18.09 -14.18
CA PHE A 486 9.92 19.08 -13.39
C PHE A 486 10.85 19.53 -12.26
N GLU A 487 12.02 20.06 -12.63
CA GLU A 487 13.12 20.42 -11.71
C GLU A 487 12.68 21.38 -10.60
N ASP A 488 11.61 22.15 -10.85
CA ASP A 488 11.04 23.13 -9.91
C ASP A 488 9.82 22.62 -9.11
N THR A 489 9.37 21.39 -9.33
CA THR A 489 8.16 20.88 -8.66
C THR A 489 8.45 20.22 -7.33
N GLU A 490 7.66 20.59 -6.32
CA GLU A 490 7.78 20.05 -4.97
C GLU A 490 7.47 18.54 -4.94
N ILE A 491 8.07 17.79 -4.02
CA ILE A 491 7.89 16.33 -3.89
C ILE A 491 6.41 15.93 -3.80
N ALA A 492 5.57 16.77 -3.18
CA ALA A 492 4.14 16.56 -3.08
C ALA A 492 3.47 16.53 -4.47
N GLU A 493 3.82 17.46 -5.35
CA GLU A 493 3.30 17.51 -6.71
C GLU A 493 3.72 16.28 -7.53
N GLN A 494 4.94 15.80 -7.32
CA GLN A 494 5.42 14.58 -7.97
C GLN A 494 4.64 13.34 -7.55
N LYS A 495 4.22 13.24 -6.28
CA LYS A 495 3.35 12.15 -5.82
C LYS A 495 1.98 12.22 -6.48
N ASN A 496 1.39 13.41 -6.56
CA ASN A 496 0.08 13.62 -7.18
C ASN A 496 0.10 13.16 -8.64
N LYS A 497 1.17 13.51 -9.37
CA LYS A 497 1.41 13.06 -10.75
C LYS A 497 1.40 11.54 -10.91
N VAL A 498 2.04 10.79 -10.01
CA VAL A 498 2.02 9.32 -10.07
C VAL A 498 0.64 8.76 -9.73
N GLN A 499 -0.10 9.40 -8.82
CA GLN A 499 -1.48 9.03 -8.53
C GLN A 499 -2.40 9.29 -9.73
N ASP A 500 -2.22 10.41 -10.45
CA ASP A 500 -2.97 10.73 -11.66
C ASP A 500 -2.76 9.66 -12.74
N ILE A 501 -1.52 9.23 -12.97
CA ILE A 501 -1.23 8.09 -13.86
C ILE A 501 -2.03 6.86 -13.44
N CYS A 502 -2.10 6.56 -12.15
CA CYS A 502 -2.83 5.39 -11.68
C CYS A 502 -4.35 5.56 -11.81
N ARG A 503 -4.89 6.77 -11.66
CA ARG A 503 -6.31 7.05 -11.94
C ARG A 503 -6.63 6.81 -13.41
N ILE A 504 -5.74 7.21 -14.33
CA ILE A 504 -5.88 6.90 -15.75
C ILE A 504 -5.89 5.38 -15.95
N LEU A 505 -4.96 4.64 -15.36
CA LEU A 505 -4.94 3.18 -15.43
C LEU A 505 -6.27 2.57 -14.92
N VAL A 506 -6.82 3.05 -13.81
CA VAL A 506 -8.15 2.62 -13.37
C VAL A 506 -9.22 2.95 -14.42
N GLY A 507 -9.20 4.16 -15.00
CA GLY A 507 -10.19 4.62 -15.97
C GLY A 507 -10.16 3.91 -17.33
N VAL A 508 -9.00 3.43 -17.79
CA VAL A 508 -8.86 2.79 -19.11
C VAL A 508 -9.06 1.27 -19.11
N GLN A 509 -9.19 0.63 -17.94
CA GLN A 509 -9.18 -0.83 -17.85
C GLN A 509 -10.26 -1.51 -18.71
N ASP A 510 -11.51 -1.00 -18.66
CA ASP A 510 -12.64 -1.59 -19.37
C ASP A 510 -12.48 -1.42 -20.89
N ASN A 511 -11.94 -0.27 -21.32
CA ASN A 511 -11.60 -0.04 -22.73
C ASN A 511 -10.50 -1.00 -23.19
N VAL A 512 -9.45 -1.22 -22.40
CA VAL A 512 -8.39 -2.15 -22.77
C VAL A 512 -8.93 -3.58 -22.89
N PHE A 513 -9.73 -4.05 -21.93
CA PHE A 513 -10.35 -5.38 -22.01
C PHE A 513 -11.26 -5.54 -23.22
N LYS A 514 -12.08 -4.51 -23.52
CA LYS A 514 -12.95 -4.46 -24.69
C LYS A 514 -12.15 -4.57 -26.00
N HIS A 515 -11.05 -3.83 -26.14
CA HIS A 515 -10.20 -3.87 -27.35
C HIS A 515 -9.50 -5.21 -27.52
N LEU A 516 -9.07 -5.83 -26.42
CA LEU A 516 -8.51 -7.18 -26.42
C LEU A 516 -9.55 -8.27 -26.73
N GLY A 517 -10.83 -7.92 -26.81
CA GLY A 517 -11.93 -8.86 -27.02
C GLY A 517 -12.05 -9.90 -25.89
N ILE A 518 -11.63 -9.55 -24.67
CA ILE A 518 -11.70 -10.42 -23.49
C ILE A 518 -12.70 -9.87 -22.49
N LYS A 519 -13.55 -10.75 -21.96
CA LYS A 519 -14.44 -10.42 -20.84
C LYS A 519 -13.63 -10.51 -19.54
N PHE A 520 -13.38 -9.37 -18.90
CA PHE A 520 -12.78 -9.36 -17.57
C PHE A 520 -13.84 -9.66 -16.50
N ARG A 521 -13.68 -10.78 -15.80
CA ARG A 521 -14.59 -11.18 -14.72
C ARG A 521 -14.39 -10.31 -13.48
N LYS A 522 -15.23 -9.30 -13.31
CA LYS A 522 -15.20 -8.40 -12.15
C LYS A 522 -15.55 -9.16 -10.87
N PHE A 523 -14.74 -9.03 -9.82
CA PHE A 523 -15.11 -9.57 -8.51
C PHE A 523 -16.22 -8.69 -7.92
N ARG A 524 -17.40 -9.28 -7.68
CA ARG A 524 -18.56 -8.58 -7.12
C ARG A 524 -18.98 -7.36 -7.95
N ASN A 525 -18.89 -7.47 -9.27
CA ASN A 525 -19.17 -6.40 -10.22
C ASN A 525 -18.29 -5.14 -10.05
N LYS A 526 -17.25 -5.19 -9.22
CA LYS A 526 -16.32 -4.06 -9.02
C LYS A 526 -15.16 -4.16 -10.00
N GLY A 527 -14.85 -3.08 -10.71
CA GLY A 527 -13.61 -2.96 -11.47
C GLY A 527 -12.37 -2.95 -10.56
N ILE A 528 -11.18 -2.92 -11.16
CA ILE A 528 -9.92 -2.72 -10.45
C ILE A 528 -9.87 -1.27 -9.97
N ASN A 529 -10.05 -1.03 -8.67
CA ASN A 529 -9.91 0.28 -8.05
C ASN A 529 -8.44 0.61 -7.72
N MET A 530 -8.13 1.82 -7.21
CA MET A 530 -6.73 2.21 -6.93
C MET A 530 -6.03 1.27 -5.95
N LYS A 531 -6.71 0.82 -4.88
CA LYS A 531 -6.16 -0.15 -3.93
C LYS A 531 -5.76 -1.46 -4.61
N ASN A 532 -6.62 -2.00 -5.47
CA ASN A 532 -6.36 -3.22 -6.22
C ASN A 532 -5.33 -2.99 -7.33
N LEU A 533 -5.28 -1.80 -7.93
CA LEU A 533 -4.27 -1.42 -8.90
C LEU A 533 -2.86 -1.37 -8.28
N GLU A 534 -2.69 -0.78 -7.09
CA GLU A 534 -1.41 -0.81 -6.36
C GLU A 534 -0.89 -2.24 -6.22
N HIS A 535 -1.79 -3.12 -5.80
CA HIS A 535 -1.51 -4.53 -5.60
C HIS A 535 -1.13 -5.23 -6.92
N CYS A 536 -1.89 -5.00 -7.99
CA CYS A 536 -1.61 -5.54 -9.32
C CYS A 536 -0.28 -5.06 -9.88
N LEU A 537 0.04 -3.76 -9.75
CA LEU A 537 1.31 -3.18 -10.20
C LEU A 537 2.50 -3.83 -9.49
N CYS A 538 2.36 -4.06 -8.18
CA CYS A 538 3.39 -4.71 -7.37
C CYS A 538 3.67 -6.14 -7.85
N GLU A 539 2.62 -6.93 -8.09
CA GLU A 539 2.76 -8.31 -8.57
C GLU A 539 3.18 -8.39 -10.04
N PHE A 540 2.71 -7.48 -10.89
CA PHE A 540 3.14 -7.37 -12.28
C PHE A 540 4.65 -7.08 -12.39
N SER A 541 5.18 -6.20 -11.54
CA SER A 541 6.64 -5.99 -11.47
C SER A 541 7.39 -7.26 -11.10
N LYS A 542 6.89 -8.04 -10.13
CA LYS A 542 7.48 -9.35 -9.77
C LYS A 542 7.45 -10.33 -10.93
N TYR A 543 6.36 -10.35 -11.71
CA TYR A 543 6.23 -11.14 -12.93
C TYR A 543 7.28 -10.77 -13.97
N CYS A 544 7.40 -9.50 -14.33
CA CYS A 544 8.41 -9.01 -15.26
C CYS A 544 9.83 -9.37 -14.78
N ASN A 545 10.13 -9.13 -13.50
CA ASN A 545 11.44 -9.45 -12.92
C ASN A 545 11.76 -10.95 -12.98
N MET A 546 10.74 -11.80 -12.85
CA MET A 546 10.93 -13.25 -12.88
C MET A 546 11.18 -13.78 -14.29
N ILE A 547 10.45 -13.28 -15.30
CA ILE A 547 10.68 -13.64 -16.70
C ILE A 547 12.06 -13.20 -17.17
N GLU A 548 12.49 -12.01 -16.78
CA GLU A 548 13.77 -11.46 -17.20
C GLU A 548 14.96 -11.95 -16.35
N ASN A 549 14.70 -12.82 -15.36
CA ASN A 549 15.70 -13.33 -14.43
C ASN A 549 16.50 -12.23 -13.71
N LEU A 550 15.90 -11.08 -13.41
CA LEU A 550 16.61 -9.93 -12.81
C LEU A 550 16.88 -10.06 -11.30
N GLY A 551 16.81 -11.28 -10.76
CA GLY A 551 17.00 -11.61 -9.35
C GLY A 551 16.02 -10.91 -8.42
N GLY A 552 16.09 -11.18 -7.11
CA GLY A 552 15.41 -10.40 -6.06
C GLY A 552 13.95 -10.76 -5.76
N ALA A 553 13.15 -11.23 -6.71
CA ALA A 553 11.89 -11.88 -6.38
C ALA A 553 12.22 -13.26 -5.77
N LYS A 554 11.91 -13.46 -4.48
CA LYS A 554 11.96 -14.80 -3.89
C LYS A 554 10.95 -15.68 -4.63
N LYS A 555 11.47 -16.51 -5.53
CA LYS A 555 10.73 -17.54 -6.25
C LYS A 555 10.10 -18.47 -5.22
N THR A 556 8.83 -18.25 -4.93
CA THR A 556 8.08 -19.14 -4.03
C THR A 556 7.25 -20.03 -4.91
N MET A 557 7.72 -21.25 -5.11
CA MET A 557 6.97 -22.24 -5.90
C MET A 557 5.70 -22.68 -5.15
N TYR A 558 4.69 -23.11 -5.90
CA TYR A 558 3.67 -23.99 -5.33
C TYR A 558 4.35 -25.26 -4.84
N GLU A 559 3.90 -25.75 -3.68
CA GLU A 559 4.34 -27.06 -3.21
C GLU A 559 3.66 -28.11 -4.09
N PRO A 560 4.39 -29.15 -4.58
CA PRO A 560 3.78 -30.23 -5.34
C PRO A 560 2.60 -30.80 -4.55
N SER A 561 1.44 -30.89 -5.19
CA SER A 561 0.12 -31.18 -4.61
C SER A 561 -0.03 -32.59 -3.99
N GLY A 562 1.06 -33.30 -3.72
CA GLY A 562 1.08 -34.62 -3.08
C GLY A 562 1.27 -34.64 -1.56
N GLY A 563 1.54 -33.48 -0.93
CA GLY A 563 1.58 -33.40 0.53
C GLY A 563 0.18 -33.18 1.11
N ILE A 564 -0.27 -34.05 2.01
CA ILE A 564 -1.52 -33.89 2.80
C ILE A 564 -1.61 -32.50 3.51
N GLY A 565 -0.48 -31.77 3.63
CA GLY A 565 -0.40 -30.41 4.16
C GLY A 565 -0.46 -29.25 3.14
N THR A 566 -0.81 -29.47 1.87
CA THR A 566 -0.86 -28.37 0.91
C THR A 566 -1.86 -27.29 1.36
N LYS A 567 -1.42 -26.04 1.27
CA LYS A 567 -2.11 -24.86 1.80
C LYS A 567 -3.56 -24.69 1.31
N SER A 568 -3.94 -25.32 0.20
CA SER A 568 -5.29 -25.40 -0.36
C SER A 568 -6.25 -26.25 0.49
N ASN A 569 -5.77 -27.30 1.18
CA ASN A 569 -6.60 -28.17 2.01
C ASN A 569 -7.13 -27.48 3.27
N MET A 570 -6.54 -26.35 3.67
CA MET A 570 -7.00 -25.58 4.83
C MET A 570 -8.41 -25.03 4.66
N ASP A 571 -8.93 -24.93 3.43
CA ASP A 571 -10.30 -24.49 3.20
C ASP A 571 -11.28 -25.69 3.14
N LEU A 572 -10.84 -26.84 2.64
CA LEU A 572 -11.64 -28.07 2.57
C LEU A 572 -11.92 -28.70 3.95
N GLY A 573 -10.96 -28.59 4.88
CA GLY A 573 -11.08 -29.13 6.22
C GLY A 573 -11.84 -28.25 7.21
N ARG A 574 -12.27 -27.04 6.83
CA ARG A 574 -12.91 -26.12 7.79
C ARG A 574 -14.26 -26.67 8.24
N GLU A 575 -14.48 -26.69 9.55
CA GLU A 575 -15.80 -26.93 10.09
C GLU A 575 -16.70 -25.71 9.84
N CYS A 576 -18.01 -25.93 9.82
CA CYS A 576 -18.95 -24.81 9.73
C CYS A 576 -18.78 -23.92 10.95
N VAL A 577 -18.51 -22.62 10.77
CA VAL A 577 -18.23 -21.68 11.87
C VAL A 577 -19.39 -21.57 12.89
N VAL A 578 -20.63 -21.79 12.43
CA VAL A 578 -21.82 -21.79 13.30
C VAL A 578 -21.93 -23.12 14.08
N CYS A 579 -21.59 -24.25 13.44
CA CYS A 579 -21.75 -25.58 14.03
C CYS A 579 -20.55 -26.03 14.87
N SER A 580 -19.33 -25.66 14.50
CA SER A 580 -18.08 -26.08 15.18
C SER A 580 -18.09 -25.71 16.66
N ASP A 581 -18.64 -24.53 16.96
CA ASP A 581 -18.72 -24.05 18.33
C ASP A 581 -19.86 -24.73 19.13
N SER A 582 -20.88 -25.28 18.45
CA SER A 582 -22.00 -26.01 19.07
C SER A 582 -21.62 -27.38 19.62
N LYS A 583 -20.68 -28.07 18.97
CA LYS A 583 -20.14 -29.36 19.44
C LYS A 583 -19.55 -29.25 20.85
N LYS A 584 -18.98 -28.09 21.20
CA LYS A 584 -18.39 -27.84 22.52
C LYS A 584 -19.43 -27.68 23.64
N VAL A 585 -20.66 -27.26 23.31
CA VAL A 585 -21.65 -26.86 24.33
C VAL A 585 -22.67 -27.95 24.63
N THR A 586 -23.07 -28.76 23.64
CA THR A 586 -24.21 -29.69 23.81
C THR A 586 -23.86 -31.17 23.61
N GLY A 587 -22.66 -31.50 23.12
CA GLY A 587 -22.23 -32.88 22.85
C GLY A 587 -23.07 -33.64 21.81
N LYS A 588 -24.10 -33.02 21.23
CA LYS A 588 -25.04 -33.63 20.29
C LYS A 588 -24.99 -32.83 18.98
N VAL A 589 -24.59 -33.49 17.89
CA VAL A 589 -24.58 -32.85 16.56
C VAL A 589 -26.05 -32.74 16.10
N ILE A 590 -26.56 -31.50 16.06
CA ILE A 590 -28.00 -31.23 15.84
C ILE A 590 -28.39 -31.32 14.34
N PHE A 591 -27.41 -31.28 13.44
CA PHE A 591 -27.64 -31.49 12.01
C PHE A 591 -27.10 -32.88 11.63
N ASN A 592 -27.95 -33.72 11.05
CA ASN A 592 -27.54 -35.04 10.56
C ASN A 592 -26.28 -34.92 9.71
N GLU A 593 -25.27 -35.72 10.04
CA GLU A 593 -23.88 -35.68 9.56
C GLU A 593 -23.70 -36.02 8.07
N THR A 594 -24.78 -36.06 7.28
CA THR A 594 -24.75 -36.50 5.89
C THR A 594 -24.60 -35.37 4.87
N GLY A 595 -24.68 -34.11 5.29
CA GLY A 595 -24.44 -32.96 4.41
C GLY A 595 -22.96 -32.62 4.29
N THR A 596 -22.26 -33.22 3.32
CA THR A 596 -20.87 -32.89 2.96
C THR A 596 -20.69 -31.47 2.44
N ASP A 597 -21.79 -30.81 2.07
CA ASP A 597 -21.72 -29.61 1.27
C ASP A 597 -21.59 -28.38 2.18
N LYS A 598 -20.42 -27.75 2.08
CA LYS A 598 -20.09 -26.52 2.78
C LYS A 598 -19.89 -25.42 1.75
N ARG A 599 -20.46 -24.26 2.03
CA ARG A 599 -20.18 -23.03 1.27
C ARG A 599 -19.06 -22.27 1.96
N ILE A 600 -18.07 -21.85 1.19
CA ILE A 600 -16.94 -21.06 1.67
C ILE A 600 -17.16 -19.61 1.24
N CYS A 601 -17.20 -18.70 2.21
CA CYS A 601 -17.38 -17.28 1.93
C CYS A 601 -16.18 -16.73 1.14
N ALA A 602 -16.41 -16.09 0.00
CA ALA A 602 -15.35 -15.51 -0.83
C ALA A 602 -14.49 -14.46 -0.08
N LEU A 603 -15.06 -13.72 0.88
CA LEU A 603 -14.39 -12.63 1.57
C LEU A 603 -13.67 -13.03 2.88
N CYS A 604 -14.25 -13.88 3.72
CA CYS A 604 -13.61 -14.29 4.99
C CYS A 604 -13.05 -15.72 4.95
N ALA A 605 -13.32 -16.49 3.90
CA ALA A 605 -12.95 -17.91 3.80
C ALA A 605 -13.57 -18.82 4.88
N GLU A 606 -14.51 -18.33 5.69
CA GLU A 606 -15.21 -19.18 6.65
C GLU A 606 -16.17 -20.13 5.93
N ALA A 607 -16.28 -21.35 6.46
CA ALA A 607 -17.15 -22.38 5.95
C ALA A 607 -18.50 -22.36 6.68
N PHE A 608 -19.57 -22.61 5.94
CA PHE A 608 -20.93 -22.71 6.43
C PHE A 608 -21.57 -23.96 5.83
N CYS A 609 -22.15 -24.82 6.66
CA CYS A 609 -22.93 -25.95 6.14
C CYS A 609 -24.24 -25.42 5.54
N GLU A 610 -24.80 -26.15 4.57
CA GLU A 610 -26.04 -25.72 3.90
C GLU A 610 -27.17 -25.42 4.88
N GLY A 611 -27.38 -26.25 5.91
CA GLY A 611 -28.40 -25.99 6.92
C GLY A 611 -28.21 -24.68 7.70
N CYS A 612 -26.96 -24.23 7.92
CA CYS A 612 -26.71 -22.92 8.51
C CYS A 612 -26.87 -21.80 7.49
N VAL A 613 -26.56 -22.04 6.21
CA VAL A 613 -26.83 -21.07 5.14
C VAL A 613 -28.35 -20.87 5.00
N GLU A 614 -29.14 -21.93 4.96
CA GLU A 614 -30.61 -21.87 4.90
C GLU A 614 -31.18 -21.10 6.09
N VAL A 615 -30.74 -21.39 7.32
CA VAL A 615 -31.28 -20.75 8.53
C VAL A 615 -30.93 -19.27 8.62
N LEU A 616 -29.74 -18.88 8.16
CA LEU A 616 -29.37 -17.46 8.07
C LEU A 616 -30.12 -16.73 6.93
N GLY A 617 -31.04 -17.43 6.25
CA GLY A 617 -31.67 -17.06 5.00
C GLY A 617 -30.80 -17.51 3.84
N GLU A 618 -31.42 -18.07 2.79
CA GLU A 618 -30.84 -18.01 1.44
C GLU A 618 -30.78 -16.53 1.04
N TRP A 619 -29.90 -15.76 1.68
CA TRP A 619 -29.42 -14.52 1.11
C TRP A 619 -28.93 -14.93 -0.26
N ARG A 620 -29.60 -14.40 -1.29
CA ARG A 620 -29.14 -14.41 -2.67
C ARG A 620 -27.83 -13.61 -2.81
N GLY A 621 -26.95 -13.63 -1.82
CA GLY A 621 -25.61 -13.08 -1.78
C GLY A 621 -24.64 -13.86 -2.66
N ARG A 622 -25.13 -14.31 -3.83
CA ARG A 622 -24.31 -14.45 -5.02
C ARG A 622 -23.97 -13.02 -5.42
N PHE A 623 -22.73 -12.63 -5.18
CA PHE A 623 -22.22 -11.42 -5.78
C PHE A 623 -21.83 -11.70 -7.22
N GLY A 624 -22.25 -10.82 -8.12
CA GLY A 624 -21.86 -10.85 -9.53
C GLY A 624 -22.41 -12.02 -10.34
N GLU A 625 -22.09 -11.97 -11.64
CA GLU A 625 -22.58 -12.91 -12.65
C GLU A 625 -22.12 -14.37 -12.40
N GLU A 626 -21.02 -14.56 -11.66
CA GLU A 626 -20.33 -15.84 -11.50
C GLU A 626 -20.70 -16.59 -10.20
N GLY A 627 -21.64 -16.05 -9.43
CA GLY A 627 -22.19 -16.74 -8.27
C GLY A 627 -21.19 -16.91 -7.11
N GLU A 628 -20.34 -15.93 -6.82
CA GLU A 628 -19.58 -15.93 -5.58
C GLU A 628 -20.48 -15.83 -4.37
N TRP A 629 -20.45 -16.87 -3.53
CA TRP A 629 -21.15 -16.86 -2.28
C TRP A 629 -20.35 -16.09 -1.23
N CYS A 630 -21.00 -15.12 -0.59
CA CYS A 630 -20.52 -14.46 0.61
C CYS A 630 -21.42 -14.82 1.79
N CYS A 631 -20.82 -15.00 2.96
CA CYS A 631 -21.62 -15.18 4.17
C CYS A 631 -22.41 -13.90 4.50
N PRO A 632 -23.53 -14.01 5.21
CA PRO A 632 -24.39 -12.87 5.53
C PRO A 632 -23.64 -11.73 6.24
N PHE A 633 -22.68 -12.05 7.10
CA PHE A 633 -21.83 -11.05 7.76
C PHE A 633 -20.99 -10.25 6.76
N CYS A 634 -20.27 -10.95 5.88
CA CYS A 634 -19.49 -10.26 4.84
C CYS A 634 -20.39 -9.53 3.86
N PHE A 635 -21.56 -10.07 3.54
CA PHE A 635 -22.53 -9.43 2.67
C PHE A 635 -23.07 -8.12 3.27
N LYS A 636 -23.52 -8.15 4.52
CA LYS A 636 -23.98 -6.97 5.27
C LYS A 636 -22.87 -5.95 5.45
N CYS A 637 -21.67 -6.39 5.87
CA CYS A 637 -20.52 -5.51 6.01
C CYS A 637 -20.25 -4.79 4.71
N GLU A 638 -20.39 -5.43 3.55
CA GLU A 638 -20.19 -4.80 2.25
C GLU A 638 -21.27 -3.80 1.80
N GLY A 639 -22.22 -3.50 2.68
CA GLY A 639 -23.35 -2.63 2.40
C GLY A 639 -24.31 -3.27 1.43
N GLY A 640 -24.62 -4.55 1.68
CA GLY A 640 -25.50 -5.44 0.91
C GLY A 640 -26.95 -4.99 0.76
N GLU A 641 -27.21 -3.69 0.77
CA GLU A 641 -28.27 -3.13 -0.04
C GLU A 641 -27.93 -3.59 -1.46
N GLY A 642 -28.61 -4.67 -1.86
CA GLY A 642 -28.53 -5.21 -3.20
C GLY A 642 -28.63 -4.04 -4.14
N GLY A 643 -27.87 -4.08 -5.23
CA GLY A 643 -27.99 -3.06 -6.23
C GLY A 643 -29.47 -2.71 -6.37
N GLU A 644 -29.82 -1.50 -5.93
CA GLU A 644 -30.23 -0.56 -6.95
C GLU A 644 -29.17 -0.79 -8.04
N GLU A 645 -29.47 -1.74 -8.93
CA GLU A 645 -29.14 -1.59 -10.31
C GLU A 645 -29.36 -0.10 -10.45
N GLU A 646 -28.25 0.65 -10.58
CA GLU A 646 -28.31 1.87 -11.34
C GLU A 646 -29.08 1.37 -12.54
N LYS A 647 -30.41 1.58 -12.51
CA LYS A 647 -31.24 1.42 -13.67
C LYS A 647 -30.46 2.33 -14.55
N GLU A 648 -29.72 1.74 -15.48
CA GLU A 648 -29.25 2.46 -16.63
C GLU A 648 -30.56 3.11 -17.07
N GLU A 649 -30.75 4.38 -16.66
CA GLU A 649 -31.77 5.21 -17.21
C GLU A 649 -31.32 5.17 -18.64
N GLU A 650 -31.95 4.26 -19.39
CA GLU A 650 -31.83 4.12 -20.80
C GLU A 650 -31.97 5.56 -21.24
N VAL A 651 -30.83 6.16 -21.60
CA VAL A 651 -30.76 7.55 -22.03
C VAL A 651 -31.49 7.49 -23.36
N LYS A 652 -32.82 7.53 -23.28
CA LYS A 652 -33.66 7.87 -24.40
C LYS A 652 -33.09 9.20 -24.82
N ASP A 653 -32.71 9.30 -26.08
CA ASP A 653 -32.37 10.54 -26.75
C ASP A 653 -33.55 11.52 -26.63
N THR A 654 -33.80 12.04 -25.44
CA THR A 654 -34.60 13.22 -25.22
C THR A 654 -33.70 14.36 -25.63
N GLU A 655 -34.06 15.05 -26.71
CA GLU A 655 -33.49 16.32 -27.11
C GLU A 655 -33.17 17.15 -25.86
N ILE A 656 -31.88 17.26 -25.54
CA ILE A 656 -31.40 18.17 -24.52
C ILE A 656 -31.72 19.56 -25.06
N LYS A 657 -32.83 20.17 -24.60
CA LYS A 657 -33.00 21.60 -24.73
C LYS A 657 -31.83 22.25 -23.98
N PRO A 658 -31.10 23.19 -24.59
CA PRO A 658 -29.97 23.84 -23.93
C PRO A 658 -30.46 24.43 -22.61
N GLU A 659 -29.87 23.99 -21.50
CA GLU A 659 -30.07 24.61 -20.19
C GLU A 659 -29.70 26.09 -20.31
N GLN A 660 -30.62 26.96 -19.89
CA GLN A 660 -30.37 28.41 -19.86
C GLN A 660 -29.17 28.68 -18.95
N GLU A 661 -28.10 29.23 -19.52
CA GLU A 661 -26.89 29.60 -18.77
C GLU A 661 -27.24 30.68 -17.74
N LYS A 662 -27.20 30.31 -16.45
CA LYS A 662 -27.27 31.29 -15.37
C LYS A 662 -25.91 31.96 -15.23
N SER A 663 -25.90 33.29 -15.40
CA SER A 663 -24.69 34.07 -15.24
C SER A 663 -24.61 34.65 -13.83
N ILE A 664 -23.41 34.61 -13.25
CA ILE A 664 -23.11 35.20 -11.95
C ILE A 664 -22.50 36.57 -12.20
N VAL A 665 -23.16 37.62 -11.71
CA VAL A 665 -22.65 39.00 -11.76
C VAL A 665 -22.66 39.61 -10.37
N TYR A 666 -21.77 40.58 -10.19
CA TYR A 666 -21.73 41.42 -9.00
C TYR A 666 -22.58 42.66 -9.26
N ASP A 667 -23.45 43.01 -8.30
CA ASP A 667 -24.17 44.28 -8.33
C ASP A 667 -23.23 45.46 -8.02
N GLU A 668 -23.75 46.69 -8.12
CA GLU A 668 -22.99 47.93 -7.91
C GLU A 668 -22.44 48.08 -6.48
N VAL A 669 -22.89 47.26 -5.53
CA VAL A 669 -22.40 47.23 -4.14
C VAL A 669 -21.56 45.99 -3.83
N GLY A 670 -21.21 45.18 -4.84
CA GLY A 670 -20.32 44.02 -4.71
C GLY A 670 -21.00 42.77 -4.16
N THR A 671 -22.33 42.69 -4.19
CA THR A 671 -23.08 41.49 -3.82
C THR A 671 -23.21 40.57 -5.01
N LEU A 672 -23.02 39.28 -4.78
CA LEU A 672 -23.10 38.24 -5.81
C LEU A 672 -24.57 37.90 -6.08
N VAL A 673 -25.04 38.15 -7.30
CA VAL A 673 -26.44 37.90 -7.70
C VAL A 673 -26.44 36.97 -8.90
N MET A 674 -27.30 35.94 -8.87
CA MET A 674 -27.55 35.11 -10.04
C MET A 674 -28.66 35.74 -10.87
N VAL A 675 -28.38 35.98 -12.14
CA VAL A 675 -29.37 36.48 -13.10
C VAL A 675 -29.53 35.46 -14.22
N ASP A 676 -30.79 35.16 -14.50
CA ASP A 676 -31.16 34.40 -15.68
C ASP A 676 -30.93 35.32 -16.91
N SER A 677 -30.39 34.76 -18.00
CA SER A 677 -30.01 35.53 -19.19
C SER A 677 -31.25 35.90 -20.03
N GLU A 678 -32.05 36.86 -19.59
CA GLU A 678 -33.03 37.61 -20.42
C GLU A 678 -33.05 39.10 -20.08
#